data_AF-A0A842PCH2-F1
#
_entry.id   AF-A0A842PCH2-F1
#
_cell.length_a   1.000
_cell.length_b   1.000
_cell.length_c   1.000
_cell.angle_alpha   90.00
_cell.angle_beta   90.00
_cell.angle_gamma   90.00
#
_symmetry.space_group_name_H-M   'P 1'
#
loop_
_entity.id
_entity.type
_entity.pdbx_description
1 polymer ?
#
loop_
_entity_poly.entity_id
_entity_poly.type
_entity_poly.pdbx_seq_one_letter_code
_entity_poly.pdbx_strand_id
1 'polypeptide(L)'
;MIGARNSTTIIHLFKGKNKSIVDAVQRYEELYGIGPVWVIQVPARICLAADHTDYWSGFTPELVVMASDSQIMTAVIGPRDDGFISCNSMGEEFEPWEQGLGENISSGENWLAWLELLGEPTPHWSNYVMGSVRHTQMFEDVEYGFNMSITSSIPPDSGSSSSSALAICGMFAIRLSNQLDTDAEVMTRATAEAEWFCGTRGGMMDHATMMYSCEDSVLRLTFNPFSQQAIQLPKEMSGVKFATLFTHPSKKGSEIKRAFNELAFVAREIIPRLVPKNWQDNWENVAMELPEKMSREEIVNRWPNECLVFEKMYPALFDINFEIKVANRFRFAMRELDRSKRMQSLLTSGNCTADQIGIIMNEAWIDAGELYGIRTAEMDRFADKARKIVGVHGIKVMGAGFGGNLLLLTDRDVDLSSLGNDRIKECSAGRAASIVDVGDMMPTLGNSTPPLAAVLLCGGVGSRMLKQGITTHKPLLPLNGIPSTKLVIQQLLNSNLNFSQILVVIPPGREVDYDGVLTSLGVKIVTQYEALGTGNAVHCIIDELLSPIEQVYVSFGTQPLIRTKTIEAALAHHLASGAGFTLPTTLRKKPYAPLIRDKMGKVVGSIETYLDNAVMPDFGETNVGGYWSSKQALETVLGELHSKLYDEGNKRYNTNSGELGFPNEMTKGCLEAGLGVEGIAIADPEEVVGLKTPEHIGEVEQWLNKG
;
A
#
# COMPACT_ATOMS: atom_id res chain seq x y z
N MET A 1 1.92 -0.03 -11.95
CA MET A 1 0.92 -1.09 -11.61
C MET A 1 0.03 -0.52 -10.53
N ILE A 2 -1.30 -0.55 -10.71
CA ILE A 2 -2.23 -0.24 -9.60
C ILE A 2 -1.98 -1.35 -8.57
N GLY A 3 -1.39 -1.02 -7.42
CA GLY A 3 -1.05 -2.04 -6.41
C GLY A 3 -2.24 -2.88 -5.98
N ALA A 4 -1.97 -4.07 -5.43
CA ALA A 4 -2.99 -5.03 -5.01
C ALA A 4 -4.06 -4.35 -4.15
N ARG A 5 -5.33 -4.42 -4.61
CA ARG A 5 -6.50 -4.03 -3.82
C ARG A 5 -6.90 -5.23 -2.98
N ASN A 6 -7.05 -5.01 -1.68
CA ASN A 6 -7.40 -6.04 -0.72
C ASN A 6 -8.84 -5.84 -0.26
N SER A 7 -9.60 -6.91 -0.03
CA SER A 7 -10.91 -6.79 0.63
C SER A 7 -10.72 -6.67 2.14
N THR A 8 -11.37 -5.70 2.80
CA THR A 8 -11.36 -5.63 4.27
C THR A 8 -12.00 -6.87 4.91
N THR A 9 -12.87 -7.58 4.19
CA THR A 9 -13.60 -8.76 4.66
C THR A 9 -12.70 -9.91 5.17
N ILE A 10 -11.40 -9.86 4.93
CA ILE A 10 -10.43 -10.91 5.29
C ILE A 10 -9.94 -10.76 6.76
N ILE A 11 -10.40 -9.75 7.52
CA ILE A 11 -10.00 -9.43 8.92
C ILE A 11 -9.87 -10.67 9.84
N HIS A 12 -10.77 -11.64 9.73
CA HIS A 12 -10.80 -12.79 10.65
C HIS A 12 -9.74 -13.87 10.35
N LEU A 13 -9.15 -13.87 9.15
CA LEU A 13 -8.16 -14.86 8.72
C LEU A 13 -6.75 -14.55 9.20
N PHE A 14 -6.50 -13.34 9.72
CA PHE A 14 -5.17 -12.90 10.14
C PHE A 14 -4.85 -13.10 11.63
N LYS A 15 -5.63 -13.92 12.34
CA LYS A 15 -5.41 -14.18 13.78
C LYS A 15 -4.04 -14.83 14.02
N GLY A 16 -3.02 -14.03 14.37
CA GLY A 16 -1.74 -14.49 14.92
C GLY A 16 -0.46 -13.90 14.29
N LYS A 17 -0.51 -13.42 13.03
CA LYS A 17 0.62 -12.72 12.36
C LYS A 17 0.17 -11.32 11.95
N ASN A 18 1.06 -10.32 12.08
CA ASN A 18 0.80 -8.94 11.64
C ASN A 18 -0.39 -8.23 12.31
N LYS A 19 -0.57 -8.44 13.63
CA LYS A 19 -1.66 -7.86 14.43
C LYS A 19 -1.90 -6.36 14.17
N SER A 20 -0.84 -5.57 14.00
CA SER A 20 -0.97 -4.13 13.74
C SER A 20 -1.72 -3.80 12.44
N ILE A 21 -1.53 -4.59 11.38
CA ILE A 21 -2.26 -4.41 10.12
C ILE A 21 -3.73 -4.80 10.31
N VAL A 22 -3.98 -5.89 11.03
CA VAL A 22 -5.34 -6.37 11.33
C VAL A 22 -6.12 -5.33 12.11
N ASP A 23 -5.54 -4.81 13.19
CA ASP A 23 -6.16 -3.80 14.04
C ASP A 23 -6.44 -2.51 13.23
N ALA A 24 -5.55 -2.14 12.31
CA ALA A 24 -5.74 -0.98 11.42
C ALA A 24 -6.89 -1.18 10.41
N VAL A 25 -6.99 -2.37 9.80
CA VAL A 25 -8.08 -2.71 8.86
C VAL A 25 -9.41 -2.81 9.59
N GLN A 26 -9.45 -3.42 10.77
CA GLN A 26 -10.65 -3.49 11.59
C GLN A 26 -11.18 -2.10 11.93
N ARG A 27 -10.30 -1.19 12.36
CA ARG A 27 -10.69 0.19 12.64
C ARG A 27 -11.23 0.91 11.42
N TYR A 28 -10.59 0.73 10.26
CA TYR A 28 -11.09 1.29 9.01
C TYR A 28 -12.52 0.80 8.73
N GLU A 29 -12.78 -0.50 8.88
CA GLU A 29 -14.10 -1.08 8.66
C GLU A 29 -15.16 -0.56 9.65
N GLU A 30 -14.81 -0.40 10.92
CA GLU A 30 -15.71 0.20 11.93
C GLU A 30 -16.11 1.65 11.58
N LEU A 31 -15.24 2.38 10.88
CA LEU A 31 -15.47 3.77 10.49
C LEU A 31 -16.19 3.92 9.14
N TYR A 32 -15.78 3.13 8.16
CA TYR A 32 -16.12 3.34 6.75
C TYR A 32 -16.85 2.15 6.11
N GLY A 33 -17.02 1.04 6.84
CA GLY A 33 -17.64 -0.17 6.36
C GLY A 33 -16.70 -1.07 5.54
N ILE A 34 -17.26 -2.19 5.08
CA ILE A 34 -16.55 -3.20 4.29
C ILE A 34 -16.32 -2.69 2.87
N GLY A 35 -15.12 -2.88 2.33
CA GLY A 35 -14.81 -2.49 0.96
C GLY A 35 -13.43 -2.89 0.45
N PRO A 36 -13.09 -2.50 -0.79
CA PRO A 36 -11.72 -2.59 -1.29
C PRO A 36 -10.84 -1.56 -0.56
N VAL A 37 -9.68 -2.00 -0.09
CA VAL A 37 -8.68 -1.13 0.53
C VAL A 37 -7.28 -1.44 0.02
N TRP A 38 -6.44 -0.42 0.00
CA TRP A 38 -5.00 -0.56 -0.01
C TRP A 38 -4.47 -0.44 1.41
N VAL A 39 -3.54 -1.31 1.78
CA VAL A 39 -2.81 -1.20 3.04
C VAL A 39 -1.39 -0.79 2.70
N ILE A 40 -0.98 0.40 3.14
CA ILE A 40 0.33 0.97 2.88
C ILE A 40 1.13 0.97 4.17
N GLN A 41 2.33 0.40 4.14
CA GLN A 41 3.30 0.55 5.22
C GLN A 41 4.40 1.51 4.79
N VAL A 42 4.66 2.54 5.59
CA VAL A 42 5.74 3.51 5.37
C VAL A 42 6.64 3.51 6.62
N PRO A 43 7.92 3.13 6.51
CA PRO A 43 8.82 3.06 7.66
C PRO A 43 9.28 4.46 8.10
N ALA A 44 9.78 4.59 9.33
CA ALA A 44 10.58 5.74 9.73
C ALA A 44 11.93 5.71 9.00
N ARG A 45 12.55 6.88 8.81
CA ARG A 45 13.89 7.00 8.24
C ARG A 45 14.93 7.27 9.31
N ILE A 46 16.15 6.79 9.10
CA ILE A 46 17.31 6.99 9.97
C ILE A 46 18.48 7.50 9.13
N CYS A 47 19.07 8.63 9.54
CA CYS A 47 20.25 9.20 8.89
C CYS A 47 21.50 8.92 9.74
N LEU A 48 22.42 8.14 9.18
CA LEU A 48 23.69 7.78 9.82
C LEU A 48 24.76 8.86 9.58
N ALA A 49 24.77 9.49 8.41
CA ALA A 49 25.71 10.55 8.05
C ALA A 49 25.17 11.47 6.94
N ALA A 50 25.68 12.71 6.92
CA ALA A 50 25.32 13.81 6.02
C ALA A 50 23.95 14.46 6.30
N ASP A 51 23.61 14.67 7.57
CA ASP A 51 22.40 15.42 7.95
C ASP A 51 22.39 16.83 7.36
N HIS A 52 21.20 17.33 7.01
CA HIS A 52 21.01 18.70 6.51
C HIS A 52 21.80 19.02 5.22
N THR A 53 22.18 18.01 4.45
CA THR A 53 22.88 18.18 3.17
C THR A 53 22.00 17.95 1.95
N ASP A 54 20.84 17.31 2.08
CA ASP A 54 19.96 16.89 0.98
C ASP A 54 19.32 18.05 0.20
N TYR A 55 19.20 19.22 0.82
CA TYR A 55 18.71 20.44 0.17
C TYR A 55 19.81 21.38 -0.33
N TRP A 56 21.08 20.99 -0.24
CA TRP A 56 22.19 21.78 -0.77
C TRP A 56 22.30 21.70 -2.28
N SER A 57 22.50 22.84 -2.92
CA SER A 57 22.66 22.96 -4.38
C SER A 57 24.12 23.07 -4.83
N GLY A 58 25.04 23.44 -3.93
CA GLY A 58 26.44 23.74 -4.26
C GLY A 58 27.37 22.53 -4.40
N PHE A 59 26.95 21.35 -3.92
CA PHE A 59 27.68 20.09 -4.05
C PHE A 59 26.70 18.91 -4.07
N THR A 60 27.17 17.74 -4.49
CA THR A 60 26.38 16.50 -4.44
C THR A 60 26.61 15.83 -3.10
N PRO A 61 25.65 15.87 -2.17
CA PRO A 61 25.79 15.13 -0.93
C PRO A 61 25.67 13.63 -1.23
N GLU A 62 26.37 12.84 -0.44
CA GLU A 62 26.23 11.39 -0.43
C GLU A 62 25.71 11.00 0.95
N LEU A 63 24.42 10.79 1.11
CA LEU A 63 23.83 10.50 2.42
C LEU A 63 23.89 9.02 2.70
N VAL A 64 24.12 8.65 3.96
CA VAL A 64 24.06 7.26 4.42
C VAL A 64 22.86 7.12 5.33
N VAL A 65 21.82 6.43 4.85
CA VAL A 65 20.51 6.38 5.49
C VAL A 65 19.98 4.94 5.54
N MET A 66 18.96 4.67 6.35
CA MET A 66 18.19 3.43 6.29
C MET A 66 16.76 3.65 6.74
N ALA A 67 15.83 2.82 6.29
CA ALA A 67 14.51 2.70 6.90
C ALA A 67 14.59 1.94 8.23
N SER A 68 13.65 2.18 9.14
CA SER A 68 13.46 1.38 10.35
C SER A 68 12.60 0.16 10.06
N ASP A 69 12.98 -0.99 10.61
CA ASP A 69 12.23 -2.24 10.62
C ASP A 69 11.05 -2.25 11.61
N SER A 70 11.11 -1.46 12.68
CA SER A 70 10.17 -1.51 13.82
C SER A 70 9.24 -0.30 13.91
N GLN A 71 9.70 0.87 13.44
CA GLN A 71 8.92 2.10 13.45
C GLN A 71 8.24 2.28 12.09
N ILE A 72 6.93 2.01 12.02
CA ILE A 72 6.15 1.94 10.78
C ILE A 72 4.83 2.70 10.95
N MET A 73 4.48 3.48 9.95
CA MET A 73 3.14 4.03 9.74
C MET A 73 2.37 3.12 8.79
N THR A 74 1.18 2.70 9.19
CA THR A 74 0.25 1.90 8.37
C THR A 74 -0.96 2.76 8.02
N ALA A 75 -1.24 2.93 6.73
CA ALA A 75 -2.44 3.58 6.23
C ALA A 75 -3.34 2.55 5.53
N VAL A 76 -4.61 2.53 5.89
CA VAL A 76 -5.66 1.77 5.19
C VAL A 76 -6.49 2.75 4.39
N ILE A 77 -6.54 2.57 3.07
CA ILE A 77 -7.09 3.55 2.12
C ILE A 77 -8.18 2.88 1.29
N GLY A 78 -9.39 3.43 1.25
CA GLY A 78 -10.42 3.01 0.29
C GLY A 78 -10.87 4.19 -0.58
N PRO A 79 -11.11 3.97 -1.89
CA PRO A 79 -11.49 5.03 -2.81
C PRO A 79 -12.92 5.53 -2.56
N ARG A 80 -13.19 6.79 -2.92
CA ARG A 80 -14.53 7.40 -2.93
C ARG A 80 -14.82 8.06 -4.28
N ASP A 81 -16.05 7.94 -4.74
CA ASP A 81 -16.55 8.52 -5.99
C ASP A 81 -17.33 9.83 -5.80
N ASP A 82 -17.56 10.25 -4.56
CA ASP A 82 -18.23 11.51 -4.22
C ASP A 82 -17.28 12.71 -4.15
N GLY A 83 -15.99 12.51 -4.42
CA GLY A 83 -14.97 13.55 -4.38
C GLY A 83 -14.64 14.05 -2.97
N PHE A 84 -14.94 13.30 -1.91
CA PHE A 84 -14.55 13.65 -0.54
C PHE A 84 -13.29 12.91 -0.07
N ILE A 85 -12.51 13.58 0.78
CA ILE A 85 -11.35 13.03 1.46
C ILE A 85 -11.67 12.98 2.95
N SER A 86 -11.67 11.80 3.55
CA SER A 86 -11.85 11.60 4.99
C SER A 86 -10.65 10.89 5.58
N CYS A 87 -10.03 11.46 6.61
CA CYS A 87 -8.87 10.89 7.29
C CYS A 87 -9.11 10.75 8.79
N ASN A 88 -8.70 9.61 9.36
CA ASN A 88 -8.71 9.35 10.80
C ASN A 88 -7.37 8.76 11.26
N SER A 89 -7.07 8.91 12.55
CA SER A 89 -5.91 8.32 13.22
C SER A 89 -6.33 7.51 14.44
N MET A 90 -5.59 6.46 14.75
CA MET A 90 -5.69 5.73 16.03
C MET A 90 -5.11 6.50 17.23
N GLY A 91 -4.31 7.55 16.98
CA GLY A 91 -3.83 8.42 18.06
C GLY A 91 -4.95 9.37 18.48
N GLU A 92 -5.35 9.32 19.75
CA GLU A 92 -6.45 10.11 20.32
C GLU A 92 -6.22 11.62 20.20
N GLU A 93 -4.98 12.07 20.06
CA GLU A 93 -4.62 13.47 19.89
C GLU A 93 -4.87 14.03 18.47
N PHE A 94 -5.20 13.16 17.50
CA PHE A 94 -5.41 13.52 16.10
C PHE A 94 -6.88 13.34 15.71
N GLU A 95 -7.64 14.43 15.83
CA GLU A 95 -9.07 14.46 15.51
C GLU A 95 -9.35 14.03 14.06
N PRO A 96 -10.46 13.29 13.81
CA PRO A 96 -10.92 12.99 12.46
C PRO A 96 -11.13 14.26 11.63
N TRP A 97 -10.87 14.16 10.32
CA TRP A 97 -10.95 15.29 9.42
C TRP A 97 -11.54 14.88 8.07
N GLU A 98 -12.43 15.69 7.50
CA GLU A 98 -13.03 15.47 6.18
C GLU A 98 -13.09 16.79 5.38
N GLN A 99 -12.81 16.72 4.08
CA GLN A 99 -12.93 17.85 3.15
C GLN A 99 -13.23 17.35 1.72
N GLY A 100 -14.03 18.11 0.96
CA GLY A 100 -14.17 17.89 -0.48
C GLY A 100 -12.88 18.21 -1.26
N LEU A 101 -12.62 17.46 -2.32
CA LEU A 101 -11.44 17.59 -3.20
C LEU A 101 -11.32 19.03 -3.78
N GLY A 102 -12.47 19.63 -4.10
CA GLY A 102 -12.54 20.94 -4.76
C GLY A 102 -12.16 20.86 -6.24
N GLU A 103 -11.91 22.00 -6.86
CA GLU A 103 -11.51 22.09 -8.27
C GLU A 103 -10.01 21.73 -8.45
N ASN A 104 -9.66 21.15 -9.60
CA ASN A 104 -8.26 20.99 -10.01
C ASN A 104 -7.61 22.35 -10.23
N ILE A 105 -6.31 22.43 -10.03
CA ILE A 105 -5.56 23.68 -10.17
C ILE A 105 -5.18 23.84 -11.64
N SER A 106 -5.46 25.00 -12.23
CA SER A 106 -5.26 25.24 -13.66
C SER A 106 -3.81 25.01 -14.10
N SER A 107 -3.65 24.20 -15.16
CA SER A 107 -2.36 23.84 -15.73
C SER A 107 -1.58 25.07 -16.22
N GLY A 108 -0.37 25.26 -15.69
CA GLY A 108 0.52 26.37 -16.05
C GLY A 108 1.07 27.18 -14.87
N GLU A 109 0.58 26.95 -13.65
CA GLU A 109 1.14 27.57 -12.45
C GLU A 109 2.37 26.80 -11.93
N ASN A 110 3.37 27.54 -11.48
CA ASN A 110 4.52 26.95 -10.79
C ASN A 110 4.11 26.64 -9.34
N TRP A 111 4.41 25.43 -8.84
CA TRP A 111 4.04 24.99 -7.48
C TRP A 111 4.40 26.01 -6.39
N LEU A 112 5.61 26.58 -6.44
CA LEU A 112 6.04 27.59 -5.45
C LEU A 112 5.25 28.90 -5.56
N ALA A 113 4.97 29.34 -6.78
CA ALA A 113 4.19 30.55 -7.01
C ALA A 113 2.73 30.38 -6.55
N TRP A 114 2.17 29.18 -6.71
CA TRP A 114 0.84 28.86 -6.21
C TRP A 114 0.79 28.81 -4.68
N LEU A 115 1.77 28.16 -4.04
CA LEU A 115 1.87 28.13 -2.57
C LEU A 115 1.98 29.53 -1.96
N GLU A 116 2.69 30.44 -2.62
CA GLU A 116 2.80 31.83 -2.19
C GLU A 116 1.43 32.53 -2.21
N LEU A 117 0.68 32.40 -3.31
CA LEU A 117 -0.63 33.02 -3.45
C LEU A 117 -1.64 32.46 -2.43
N LEU A 118 -1.57 31.15 -2.17
CA LEU A 118 -2.41 30.49 -1.17
C LEU A 118 -2.12 30.99 0.26
N GLY A 119 -0.85 31.28 0.54
CA GLY A 119 -0.37 31.53 1.90
C GLY A 119 -0.28 30.25 2.73
N GLU A 120 0.10 30.41 3.99
CA GLU A 120 0.26 29.26 4.88
C GLU A 120 -1.10 28.79 5.45
N PRO A 121 -1.44 27.49 5.35
CA PRO A 121 -2.64 26.97 5.98
C PRO A 121 -2.54 27.03 7.52
N THR A 122 -3.69 27.10 8.19
CA THR A 122 -3.73 26.96 9.66
C THR A 122 -3.12 25.59 10.04
N PRO A 123 -2.22 25.52 11.03
CA PRO A 123 -1.55 24.26 11.39
C PRO A 123 -2.54 23.15 11.75
N HIS A 124 -2.53 22.08 10.96
CA HIS A 124 -3.33 20.88 11.18
C HIS A 124 -2.61 19.67 10.59
N TRP A 125 -2.76 18.49 11.21
CA TRP A 125 -2.04 17.28 10.79
C TRP A 125 -2.43 16.83 9.37
N SER A 126 -3.69 17.08 8.96
CA SER A 126 -4.17 16.78 7.60
C SER A 126 -3.47 17.61 6.52
N ASN A 127 -2.74 18.69 6.85
CA ASN A 127 -2.00 19.47 5.86
C ASN A 127 -0.92 18.65 5.16
N TYR A 128 -0.37 17.61 5.79
CA TYR A 128 0.57 16.68 5.13
C TYR A 128 -0.12 15.86 4.04
N VAL A 129 -1.37 15.46 4.27
CA VAL A 129 -2.20 14.76 3.27
C VAL A 129 -2.63 15.73 2.17
N MET A 130 -3.09 16.93 2.57
CA MET A 130 -3.53 17.95 1.63
C MET A 130 -2.42 18.50 0.76
N GLY A 131 -1.19 18.57 1.25
CA GLY A 131 -0.03 18.88 0.41
C GLY A 131 0.09 17.92 -0.77
N SER A 132 -0.03 16.62 -0.51
CA SER A 132 0.03 15.58 -1.56
C SER A 132 -1.15 15.65 -2.52
N VAL A 133 -2.36 15.92 -2.00
CA VAL A 133 -3.57 16.10 -2.83
C VAL A 133 -3.43 17.32 -3.75
N ARG A 134 -3.08 18.49 -3.20
CA ARG A 134 -2.96 19.75 -3.95
C ARG A 134 -1.80 19.70 -4.94
N HIS A 135 -0.69 19.06 -4.57
CA HIS A 135 0.42 18.83 -5.49
C HIS A 135 -0.04 17.95 -6.65
N THR A 136 -0.74 16.85 -6.39
CA THR A 136 -1.28 16.00 -7.48
C THR A 136 -2.25 16.79 -8.37
N GLN A 137 -3.17 17.58 -7.79
CA GLN A 137 -4.12 18.43 -8.54
C GLN A 137 -3.48 19.50 -9.43
N MET A 138 -2.22 19.89 -9.15
CA MET A 138 -1.48 20.84 -9.97
C MET A 138 -0.99 20.21 -11.28
N PHE A 139 -0.71 18.91 -11.26
CA PHE A 139 -0.05 18.22 -12.37
C PHE A 139 -0.92 17.17 -13.05
N GLU A 140 -2.03 16.79 -12.43
CA GLU A 140 -2.91 15.71 -12.88
C GLU A 140 -4.38 16.10 -12.65
N ASP A 141 -5.26 15.63 -13.52
CA ASP A 141 -6.71 15.73 -13.30
C ASP A 141 -7.18 14.62 -12.36
N VAL A 142 -7.66 14.99 -11.18
CA VAL A 142 -8.22 14.05 -10.19
C VAL A 142 -9.71 14.30 -9.98
N GLU A 143 -10.45 13.22 -9.76
CA GLU A 143 -11.92 13.21 -9.58
C GLU A 143 -12.31 12.44 -8.31
N TYR A 144 -11.59 11.36 -8.02
CA TYR A 144 -11.91 10.43 -6.94
C TYR A 144 -11.24 10.86 -5.63
N GLY A 145 -12.04 10.89 -4.57
CA GLY A 145 -11.59 11.06 -3.19
C GLY A 145 -11.21 9.73 -2.53
N PHE A 146 -11.04 9.74 -1.22
CA PHE A 146 -10.69 8.54 -0.46
C PHE A 146 -11.03 8.65 1.03
N ASN A 147 -11.27 7.50 1.65
CA ASN A 147 -11.19 7.31 3.09
C ASN A 147 -9.80 6.79 3.45
N MET A 148 -9.18 7.34 4.50
CA MET A 148 -7.90 6.89 5.01
C MET A 148 -7.93 6.75 6.54
N SER A 149 -7.48 5.61 7.06
CA SER A 149 -7.27 5.37 8.49
C SER A 149 -5.79 5.12 8.75
N ILE A 150 -5.22 5.79 9.75
CA ILE A 150 -3.78 5.77 10.05
C ILE A 150 -3.51 5.16 11.43
N THR A 151 -2.54 4.25 11.47
CA THR A 151 -1.93 3.74 12.71
C THR A 151 -0.43 3.91 12.60
N SER A 152 0.25 4.44 13.62
CA SER A 152 1.70 4.65 13.54
C SER A 152 2.43 4.30 14.83
N SER A 153 3.53 3.57 14.71
CA SER A 153 4.52 3.43 15.77
C SER A 153 5.65 4.47 15.67
N ILE A 154 5.65 5.31 14.63
CA ILE A 154 6.59 6.42 14.47
C ILE A 154 6.15 7.56 15.40
N PRO A 155 6.95 7.95 16.41
CA PRO A 155 6.51 8.98 17.34
C PRO A 155 6.34 10.35 16.63
N PRO A 156 5.24 11.09 16.87
CA PRO A 156 5.06 12.43 16.30
C PRO A 156 6.11 13.41 16.82
N ASP A 157 6.47 14.41 16.01
CA ASP A 157 7.45 15.47 16.35
C ASP A 157 8.80 14.99 16.91
N SER A 158 9.19 13.76 16.55
CA SER A 158 10.36 13.09 17.13
C SER A 158 11.62 13.20 16.27
N GLY A 159 11.56 13.87 15.12
CA GLY A 159 12.66 13.85 14.18
C GLY A 159 12.85 12.47 13.53
N SER A 160 11.86 11.57 13.56
CA SER A 160 11.82 10.29 12.79
C SER A 160 11.01 10.35 11.48
N SER A 161 10.63 11.55 11.04
CA SER A 161 9.88 11.83 9.80
C SER A 161 8.48 11.23 9.71
N SER A 162 7.74 11.27 10.82
CA SER A 162 6.30 10.97 10.81
C SER A 162 5.53 11.90 9.85
N SER A 163 5.97 13.14 9.65
CA SER A 163 5.38 14.06 8.67
C SER A 163 5.52 13.59 7.23
N SER A 164 6.75 13.22 6.82
CA SER A 164 7.02 12.73 5.48
C SER A 164 6.37 11.37 5.24
N ALA A 165 6.32 10.49 6.25
CA ALA A 165 5.58 9.23 6.16
C ALA A 165 4.09 9.45 5.89
N LEU A 166 3.47 10.40 6.60
CA LEU A 166 2.07 10.78 6.40
C LEU A 166 1.84 11.40 5.02
N ALA A 167 2.74 12.25 4.55
CA ALA A 167 2.68 12.84 3.21
C ALA A 167 2.76 11.75 2.12
N ILE A 168 3.61 10.73 2.30
CA ILE A 168 3.70 9.57 1.40
C ILE A 168 2.38 8.78 1.41
N CYS A 169 1.79 8.53 2.57
CA CYS A 169 0.47 7.89 2.67
C CYS A 169 -0.61 8.68 1.91
N GLY A 170 -0.63 10.01 2.06
CA GLY A 170 -1.53 10.90 1.31
C GLY A 170 -1.30 10.86 -0.20
N MET A 171 -0.04 10.79 -0.64
CA MET A 171 0.34 10.67 -2.05
C MET A 171 -0.12 9.33 -2.64
N PHE A 172 0.07 8.23 -1.90
CA PHE A 172 -0.49 6.93 -2.30
C PHE A 172 -2.02 7.00 -2.40
N ALA A 173 -2.68 7.63 -1.42
CA ALA A 173 -4.13 7.68 -1.37
C ALA A 173 -4.75 8.39 -2.57
N ILE A 174 -4.27 9.58 -2.92
CA ILE A 174 -4.80 10.33 -4.06
C ILE A 174 -4.46 9.67 -5.39
N ARG A 175 -3.23 9.17 -5.57
CA ARG A 175 -2.78 8.57 -6.83
C ARG A 175 -3.43 7.22 -7.09
N LEU A 176 -3.52 6.33 -6.08
CA LEU A 176 -4.19 5.04 -6.22
C LEU A 176 -5.69 5.17 -6.48
N SER A 177 -6.36 6.12 -5.81
CA SER A 177 -7.80 6.37 -6.01
C SER A 177 -8.10 6.87 -7.42
N ASN A 178 -7.18 7.62 -8.02
CA ASN A 178 -7.29 8.14 -9.39
C ASN A 178 -6.53 7.32 -10.43
N GLN A 179 -6.03 6.13 -10.08
CA GLN A 179 -5.33 5.21 -10.99
C GLN A 179 -4.06 5.82 -11.65
N LEU A 180 -3.39 6.72 -10.93
CA LEU A 180 -2.14 7.35 -11.33
C LEU A 180 -0.93 6.51 -10.93
N ASP A 181 0.21 6.74 -11.59
CA ASP A 181 1.44 5.97 -11.35
C ASP A 181 2.02 6.21 -9.95
N THR A 182 2.50 5.15 -9.29
CA THR A 182 3.13 5.20 -7.96
C THR A 182 4.58 4.75 -8.00
N ASP A 183 5.27 4.96 -9.12
CA ASP A 183 6.70 4.74 -9.25
C ASP A 183 7.49 5.45 -8.14
N ALA A 184 8.55 4.79 -7.64
CA ALA A 184 9.30 5.28 -6.49
C ALA A 184 9.95 6.64 -6.74
N GLU A 185 10.42 6.94 -7.96
CA GLU A 185 11.05 8.22 -8.27
C GLU A 185 10.01 9.34 -8.31
N VAL A 186 8.87 9.09 -8.97
CA VAL A 186 7.74 10.01 -9.03
C VAL A 186 7.24 10.33 -7.63
N MET A 187 6.97 9.30 -6.82
CA MET A 187 6.50 9.44 -5.44
C MET A 187 7.48 10.23 -4.58
N THR A 188 8.78 9.93 -4.70
CA THR A 188 9.84 10.57 -3.91
C THR A 188 9.94 12.07 -4.20
N ARG A 189 9.97 12.47 -5.48
CA ARG A 189 10.06 13.88 -5.88
C ARG A 189 8.78 14.64 -5.55
N ALA A 190 7.63 14.11 -5.96
CA ALA A 190 6.34 14.77 -5.76
C ALA A 190 6.03 14.97 -4.28
N THR A 191 6.28 13.95 -3.44
CA THR A 191 5.96 14.07 -2.01
C THR A 191 6.89 15.04 -1.27
N ALA A 192 8.17 15.12 -1.67
CA ALA A 192 9.11 16.08 -1.08
C ALA A 192 8.71 17.53 -1.36
N GLU A 193 8.25 17.82 -2.57
CA GLU A 193 7.70 19.13 -2.94
C GLU A 193 6.33 19.37 -2.30
N ALA A 194 5.48 18.36 -2.23
CA ALA A 194 4.16 18.44 -1.61
C ALA A 194 4.23 18.84 -0.13
N GLU A 195 5.24 18.37 0.61
CA GLU A 195 5.43 18.74 2.03
C GLU A 195 5.72 20.25 2.21
N TRP A 196 6.11 20.97 1.16
CA TRP A 196 6.25 22.43 1.19
C TRP A 196 4.93 23.17 1.39
N PHE A 197 3.79 22.50 1.16
CA PHE A 197 2.46 22.99 1.53
C PHE A 197 2.36 23.32 3.03
N CYS A 198 3.10 22.60 3.88
CA CYS A 198 3.15 22.85 5.33
C CYS A 198 4.11 24.00 5.72
N GLY A 199 4.69 24.70 4.75
CA GLY A 199 5.56 25.85 4.96
C GLY A 199 7.03 25.54 5.26
N THR A 200 7.42 24.27 5.46
CA THR A 200 8.83 23.87 5.57
C THR A 200 9.49 23.78 4.20
N ARG A 201 10.80 24.05 4.10
CA ARG A 201 11.57 24.02 2.83
C ARG A 201 12.66 22.95 2.82
N GLY A 202 12.30 21.75 3.27
CA GLY A 202 13.19 20.59 3.34
C GLY A 202 13.64 20.07 1.98
N GLY A 203 14.46 19.01 2.00
CA GLY A 203 14.89 18.28 0.82
C GLY A 203 14.14 16.96 0.66
N MET A 204 14.77 16.02 -0.04
CA MET A 204 14.15 14.76 -0.48
C MET A 204 14.63 13.53 0.29
N MET A 205 15.54 13.69 1.28
CA MET A 205 16.15 12.57 2.03
C MET A 205 15.12 11.65 2.63
N ASP A 206 14.15 12.19 3.36
CA ASP A 206 13.18 11.40 4.11
C ASP A 206 12.36 10.53 3.16
N HIS A 207 11.84 11.14 2.10
CA HIS A 207 11.02 10.48 1.08
C HIS A 207 11.82 9.42 0.31
N ALA A 208 13.03 9.75 -0.13
CA ALA A 208 13.89 8.83 -0.84
C ALA A 208 14.30 7.63 0.02
N THR A 209 14.63 7.87 1.30
CA THR A 209 14.94 6.78 2.24
C THR A 209 13.75 5.84 2.38
N MET A 210 12.56 6.39 2.59
CA MET A 210 11.34 5.61 2.77
C MET A 210 10.94 4.85 1.51
N MET A 211 11.20 5.36 0.31
CA MET A 211 10.80 4.72 -0.95
C MET A 211 11.83 3.74 -1.54
N TYR A 212 13.11 3.82 -1.15
CA TYR A 212 14.18 3.03 -1.78
C TYR A 212 14.97 2.11 -0.83
N SER A 213 14.69 2.10 0.47
CA SER A 213 15.42 1.23 1.41
C SER A 213 15.22 -0.26 1.14
N CYS A 214 16.27 -1.04 1.37
CA CYS A 214 16.26 -2.50 1.29
C CYS A 214 16.59 -3.09 2.67
N GLU A 215 15.93 -4.19 3.00
CA GLU A 215 16.14 -4.91 4.26
C GLU A 215 17.62 -5.29 4.45
N ASP A 216 18.10 -5.24 5.69
CA ASP A 216 19.47 -5.54 6.10
C ASP A 216 20.58 -4.66 5.46
N SER A 217 20.21 -3.55 4.83
CA SER A 217 21.16 -2.66 4.14
C SER A 217 20.98 -1.19 4.52
N VAL A 218 22.05 -0.42 4.42
CA VAL A 218 21.95 1.04 4.38
C VAL A 218 21.93 1.51 2.93
N LEU A 219 21.38 2.69 2.69
CA LEU A 219 21.26 3.30 1.39
C LEU A 219 22.22 4.48 1.29
N ARG A 220 23.01 4.50 0.23
CA ARG A 220 23.73 5.69 -0.24
C ARG A 220 22.83 6.46 -1.19
N LEU A 221 22.51 7.70 -0.85
CA LEU A 221 21.67 8.58 -1.64
C LEU A 221 22.43 9.79 -2.15
N THR A 222 22.22 10.14 -3.42
CA THR A 222 22.60 11.43 -4.00
C THR A 222 21.39 12.12 -4.61
N PHE A 223 21.40 13.45 -4.73
CA PHE A 223 20.25 14.22 -5.25
C PHE A 223 20.56 15.03 -6.51
N ASN A 224 21.82 15.19 -6.88
CA ASN A 224 22.23 15.92 -8.09
C ASN A 224 23.53 15.33 -8.70
N PRO A 225 23.45 14.34 -9.62
CA PRO A 225 22.23 13.65 -10.06
C PRO A 225 21.65 12.76 -8.96
N PHE A 226 20.37 12.39 -9.10
CA PHE A 226 19.74 11.44 -8.19
C PHE A 226 20.31 10.04 -8.41
N SER A 227 20.73 9.38 -7.33
CA SER A 227 21.13 7.97 -7.35
C SER A 227 20.88 7.32 -6.00
N GLN A 228 20.65 6.01 -6.03
CA GLN A 228 20.44 5.18 -4.85
C GLN A 228 21.30 3.92 -5.00
N GLN A 229 21.97 3.54 -3.91
CA GLN A 229 22.80 2.34 -3.88
C GLN A 229 22.72 1.69 -2.50
N ALA A 230 22.22 0.45 -2.45
CA ALA A 230 22.27 -0.35 -1.22
C ALA A 230 23.71 -0.76 -0.88
N ILE A 231 24.07 -0.63 0.39
CA ILE A 231 25.33 -1.05 0.98
C ILE A 231 24.99 -2.01 2.11
N GLN A 232 25.42 -3.26 1.98
CA GLN A 232 25.14 -4.26 3.01
C GLN A 232 25.90 -3.94 4.30
N LEU A 233 25.23 -4.09 5.43
CA LEU A 233 25.88 -3.91 6.73
C LEU A 233 26.95 -4.99 6.95
N PRO A 234 28.18 -4.62 7.35
CA PRO A 234 29.25 -5.59 7.65
C PRO A 234 28.84 -6.56 8.76
N LYS A 235 29.29 -7.83 8.67
CA LYS A 235 28.98 -8.85 9.70
C LYS A 235 29.59 -8.50 11.06
N GLU A 236 30.68 -7.75 11.04
CA GLU A 236 31.39 -7.20 12.19
C GLU A 236 30.49 -6.28 13.03
N MET A 237 29.42 -5.72 12.44
CA MET A 237 28.41 -4.94 13.14
C MET A 237 27.35 -5.79 13.86
N SER A 238 27.43 -7.13 13.79
CA SER A 238 26.48 -8.01 14.49
C SER A 238 26.52 -7.87 16.03
N GLY A 239 27.63 -7.39 16.60
CA GLY A 239 27.74 -7.13 18.04
C GLY A 239 27.10 -5.83 18.53
N VAL A 240 26.64 -4.97 17.60
CA VAL A 240 26.10 -3.63 17.91
C VAL A 240 24.68 -3.44 17.37
N LYS A 241 24.02 -2.38 17.83
CA LYS A 241 22.70 -1.95 17.37
C LYS A 241 22.59 -0.43 17.34
N PHE A 242 21.66 0.07 16.53
CA PHE A 242 21.22 1.46 16.60
C PHE A 242 19.98 1.57 17.49
N ALA A 243 19.89 2.67 18.24
CA ALA A 243 18.71 3.00 19.02
C ALA A 243 18.39 4.49 18.90
N THR A 244 17.10 4.81 18.87
CA THR A 244 16.62 6.18 18.98
C THR A 244 16.27 6.49 20.42
N LEU A 245 16.63 7.67 20.90
CA LEU A 245 16.32 8.18 22.23
C LEU A 245 15.51 9.47 22.12
N PHE A 246 14.24 9.39 22.49
CA PHE A 246 13.33 10.53 22.48
C PHE A 246 13.58 11.48 23.64
N THR A 247 13.87 12.74 23.31
CA THR A 247 14.13 13.79 24.30
C THR A 247 12.86 14.58 24.61
N HIS A 248 12.32 15.30 23.63
CA HIS A 248 11.10 16.09 23.73
C HIS A 248 10.57 16.40 22.32
N PRO A 249 9.28 16.76 22.15
CA PRO A 249 8.75 17.09 20.83
C PRO A 249 9.44 18.30 20.19
N SER A 250 9.89 18.17 18.94
CA SER A 250 10.32 19.29 18.08
C SER A 250 9.07 19.92 17.45
N LYS A 251 8.26 20.61 18.27
CA LYS A 251 7.04 21.25 17.78
C LYS A 251 7.40 22.32 16.77
N LYS A 252 7.09 22.10 15.48
CA LYS A 252 7.34 23.05 14.37
C LYS A 252 6.40 24.28 14.43
N GLY A 253 6.36 24.96 15.58
CA GLY A 253 5.78 26.28 15.68
C GLY A 253 6.51 27.28 14.78
N SER A 254 5.98 28.50 14.67
CA SER A 254 6.51 29.52 13.75
C SER A 254 8.02 29.76 13.90
N GLU A 255 8.56 29.68 15.12
CA GLU A 255 10.00 29.91 15.38
C GLU A 255 10.89 28.77 14.88
N ILE A 256 10.59 27.51 15.25
CA ILE A 256 11.38 26.34 14.81
C ILE A 256 11.29 26.18 13.30
N LYS A 257 10.12 26.42 12.70
CA LYS A 257 9.95 26.41 11.25
C LYS A 257 10.81 27.49 10.57
N ARG A 258 10.82 28.71 11.10
CA ARG A 258 11.71 29.78 10.62
C ARG A 258 13.18 29.38 10.73
N ALA A 259 13.59 28.84 11.88
CA ALA A 259 14.96 28.38 12.08
C ALA A 259 15.34 27.29 11.06
N PHE A 260 14.47 26.30 10.83
CA PHE A 260 14.70 25.27 9.81
C PHE A 260 14.78 25.85 8.39
N ASN A 261 13.87 26.76 8.04
CA ASN A 261 13.86 27.41 6.74
C ASN A 261 15.08 28.33 6.53
N GLU A 262 15.62 28.95 7.59
CA GLU A 262 16.90 29.66 7.55
C GLU A 262 18.03 28.74 7.10
N LEU A 263 18.10 27.51 7.65
CA LEU A 263 19.12 26.53 7.27
C LEU A 263 19.07 26.19 5.79
N ALA A 264 17.85 25.93 5.28
CA ALA A 264 17.61 25.64 3.88
C ALA A 264 17.94 26.85 2.99
N PHE A 265 17.55 28.06 3.40
CA PHE A 265 17.84 29.30 2.68
C PHE A 265 19.35 29.55 2.56
N VAL A 266 20.10 29.41 3.67
CA VAL A 266 21.55 29.60 3.65
C VAL A 266 22.23 28.59 2.72
N ALA A 267 21.84 27.31 2.82
CA ALA A 267 22.40 26.22 2.05
C ALA A 267 22.10 26.30 0.54
N ARG A 268 20.85 26.62 0.19
CA ARG A 268 20.34 26.57 -1.18
C ARG A 268 20.58 27.87 -1.93
N GLU A 269 20.49 29.01 -1.25
CA GLU A 269 20.53 30.32 -1.89
C GLU A 269 21.80 31.13 -1.58
N ILE A 270 22.20 31.23 -0.32
CA ILE A 270 23.26 32.17 0.07
C ILE A 270 24.65 31.64 -0.26
N ILE A 271 24.98 30.46 0.24
CA ILE A 271 26.34 29.92 0.11
C ILE A 271 26.75 29.73 -1.36
N PRO A 272 25.93 29.15 -2.26
CA PRO A 272 26.30 28.99 -3.68
C PRO A 272 26.63 30.30 -4.39
N ARG A 273 26.14 31.44 -3.89
CA ARG A 273 26.41 32.78 -4.44
C ARG A 273 27.69 33.41 -3.87
N LEU A 274 28.19 32.92 -2.74
CA LEU A 274 29.37 33.46 -2.06
C LEU A 274 30.64 32.68 -2.36
N VAL A 275 30.54 31.38 -2.65
CA VAL A 275 31.71 30.52 -2.86
C VAL A 275 32.24 30.60 -4.31
N PRO A 276 33.57 30.61 -4.53
CA PRO A 276 34.16 30.64 -5.87
C PRO A 276 34.02 29.29 -6.58
N LYS A 277 34.00 29.22 -7.92
CA LYS A 277 33.70 27.98 -8.67
C LYS A 277 34.50 26.71 -8.29
N ASN A 278 35.74 26.84 -7.85
CA ASN A 278 36.64 25.73 -7.48
C ASN A 278 36.87 25.66 -5.96
N TRP A 279 35.84 25.98 -5.18
CA TRP A 279 35.95 26.07 -3.72
C TRP A 279 36.22 24.72 -3.04
N GLN A 280 35.86 23.59 -3.67
CA GLN A 280 35.82 22.27 -3.05
C GLN A 280 37.18 21.78 -2.58
N ASP A 281 38.24 22.00 -3.36
CA ASP A 281 39.60 21.56 -3.03
C ASP A 281 40.27 22.40 -1.92
N ASN A 282 39.65 23.53 -1.56
CA ASN A 282 40.21 24.50 -0.61
C ASN A 282 39.13 25.08 0.32
N TRP A 283 38.14 24.25 0.67
CA TRP A 283 36.92 24.72 1.36
C TRP A 283 37.23 25.35 2.72
N GLU A 284 38.32 24.95 3.38
CA GLU A 284 38.73 25.47 4.69
C GLU A 284 39.11 26.96 4.62
N ASN A 285 39.90 27.34 3.61
CA ASN A 285 40.25 28.74 3.37
C ASN A 285 39.02 29.54 2.93
N VAL A 286 38.19 28.98 2.05
CA VAL A 286 36.91 29.60 1.66
C VAL A 286 36.03 29.85 2.88
N ALA A 287 35.98 28.90 3.83
CA ALA A 287 35.23 29.05 5.06
C ALA A 287 35.78 30.15 5.98
N MET A 288 37.07 30.49 5.92
CA MET A 288 37.66 31.62 6.64
C MET A 288 37.33 32.97 6.01
N GLU A 289 37.11 33.00 4.69
CA GLU A 289 36.78 34.21 3.93
C GLU A 289 35.28 34.52 3.92
N LEU A 290 34.42 33.52 4.15
CA LEU A 290 32.98 33.72 4.25
C LEU A 290 32.61 34.62 5.44
N PRO A 291 31.59 35.48 5.32
CA PRO A 291 31.09 36.24 6.45
C PRO A 291 30.58 35.30 7.54
N GLU A 292 30.80 35.65 8.80
CA GLU A 292 30.27 34.86 9.91
C GLU A 292 28.73 34.93 9.96
N LYS A 293 28.19 36.12 9.68
CA LYS A 293 26.75 36.38 9.63
C LYS A 293 26.40 37.38 8.53
N MET A 294 25.13 37.38 8.10
CA MET A 294 24.56 38.38 7.21
C MET A 294 23.18 38.80 7.70
N SER A 295 22.86 40.09 7.61
CA SER A 295 21.52 40.60 7.93
C SER A 295 20.59 40.53 6.72
N ARG A 296 19.27 40.58 6.95
CA ARG A 296 18.28 40.74 5.87
C ARG A 296 18.62 41.93 4.98
N GLU A 297 18.90 43.09 5.57
CA GLU A 297 19.23 44.32 4.83
C GLU A 297 20.44 44.14 3.91
N GLU A 298 21.51 43.50 4.40
CA GLU A 298 22.69 43.20 3.60
C GLU A 298 22.35 42.28 2.41
N ILE A 299 21.54 41.25 2.62
CA ILE A 299 21.13 40.30 1.57
C ILE A 299 20.30 41.01 0.50
N VAL A 300 19.32 41.83 0.90
CA VAL A 300 18.47 42.60 -0.02
C VAL A 300 19.31 43.59 -0.83
N ASN A 301 20.25 44.29 -0.18
CA ASN A 301 21.12 45.25 -0.86
C ASN A 301 22.09 44.58 -1.83
N ARG A 302 22.56 43.36 -1.51
CA ARG A 302 23.51 42.61 -2.35
C ARG A 302 22.85 41.96 -3.56
N TRP A 303 21.60 41.51 -3.43
CA TRP A 303 20.84 40.80 -4.47
C TRP A 303 19.41 41.34 -4.61
N PRO A 304 19.24 42.60 -5.05
CA PRO A 304 17.94 43.26 -5.09
C PRO A 304 16.97 42.63 -6.10
N ASN A 305 17.49 42.04 -7.19
CA ASN A 305 16.65 41.43 -8.23
C ASN A 305 16.14 40.03 -7.82
N GLU A 306 16.91 39.32 -6.99
CA GLU A 306 16.62 37.97 -6.52
C GLU A 306 15.77 37.98 -5.24
N CYS A 307 15.71 39.11 -4.53
CA CYS A 307 14.97 39.24 -3.27
C CYS A 307 13.51 38.80 -3.40
N LEU A 308 12.84 39.17 -4.51
CA LEU A 308 11.47 38.72 -4.76
C LEU A 308 11.39 37.19 -4.79
N VAL A 309 12.36 36.49 -5.38
CA VAL A 309 12.38 35.02 -5.41
C VAL A 309 12.63 34.43 -4.01
N PHE A 310 13.49 35.06 -3.21
CA PHE A 310 13.75 34.62 -1.85
C PHE A 310 12.52 34.76 -0.94
N GLU A 311 11.82 35.89 -1.03
CA GLU A 311 10.58 36.14 -0.27
C GLU A 311 9.51 35.10 -0.61
N LYS A 312 9.40 34.73 -1.88
CA LYS A 312 8.49 33.67 -2.36
C LYS A 312 8.84 32.29 -1.83
N MET A 313 10.13 31.95 -1.85
CA MET A 313 10.58 30.63 -1.40
C MET A 313 10.58 30.49 0.12
N TYR A 314 10.85 31.56 0.87
CA TYR A 314 10.99 31.53 2.32
C TYR A 314 10.14 32.62 3.02
N PRO A 315 8.82 32.65 2.82
CA PRO A 315 7.97 33.76 3.28
C PRO A 315 8.06 33.97 4.78
N ALA A 316 7.94 32.89 5.56
CA ALA A 316 8.02 32.93 7.02
C ALA A 316 9.34 33.52 7.55
N LEU A 317 10.45 33.42 6.80
CA LEU A 317 11.73 34.01 7.19
C LEU A 317 11.76 35.52 6.88
N PHE A 318 11.23 35.93 5.72
CA PHE A 318 11.28 37.31 5.24
C PHE A 318 10.18 38.24 5.81
N ASP A 319 9.16 37.68 6.48
CA ASP A 319 8.13 38.45 7.19
C ASP A 319 8.67 39.28 8.36
N ILE A 320 9.87 38.97 8.83
CA ILE A 320 10.53 39.65 9.95
C ILE A 320 11.95 40.09 9.57
N ASN A 321 12.57 40.91 10.43
CA ASN A 321 14.01 41.13 10.33
C ASN A 321 14.76 39.90 10.89
N PHE A 322 15.86 39.51 10.26
CA PHE A 322 16.64 38.34 10.65
C PHE A 322 18.14 38.54 10.41
N GLU A 323 18.94 37.71 11.08
CA GLU A 323 20.39 37.59 10.89
C GLU A 323 20.74 36.11 10.77
N ILE A 324 21.33 35.73 9.64
CA ILE A 324 21.71 34.35 9.34
C ILE A 324 23.17 34.09 9.69
N LYS A 325 23.50 32.87 10.12
CA LYS A 325 24.89 32.39 10.18
C LYS A 325 25.30 31.86 8.81
N VAL A 326 26.50 32.17 8.33
CA VAL A 326 26.96 31.74 6.99
C VAL A 326 28.19 30.85 7.08
N ALA A 327 29.34 31.36 7.53
CA ALA A 327 30.59 30.58 7.57
C ALA A 327 30.46 29.25 8.34
N ASN A 328 29.84 29.27 9.53
CA ASN A 328 29.62 28.04 10.31
C ASN A 328 28.68 27.03 9.64
N ARG A 329 27.67 27.49 8.87
CA ARG A 329 26.77 26.61 8.11
C ARG A 329 27.51 25.91 6.97
N PHE A 330 28.42 26.64 6.32
CA PHE A 330 29.32 26.08 5.34
C PHE A 330 30.27 25.05 5.94
N ARG A 331 30.97 25.38 7.03
CA ARG A 331 31.87 24.46 7.74
C ARG A 331 31.15 23.16 8.15
N PHE A 332 29.93 23.29 8.67
CA PHE A 332 29.10 22.13 9.03
C PHE A 332 28.88 21.19 7.84
N ALA A 333 28.40 21.71 6.70
CA ALA A 333 28.11 20.89 5.54
C ALA A 333 29.37 20.23 4.94
N MET A 334 30.51 20.92 4.98
CA MET A 334 31.77 20.35 4.50
C MET A 334 32.27 19.22 5.39
N ARG A 335 32.12 19.37 6.71
CA ARG A 335 32.44 18.30 7.64
C ARG A 335 31.46 17.13 7.57
N GLU A 336 30.19 17.37 7.27
CA GLU A 336 29.21 16.31 6.97
C GLU A 336 29.59 15.52 5.70
N LEU A 337 30.07 16.19 4.65
CA LEU A 337 30.56 15.53 3.44
C LEU A 337 31.77 14.62 3.74
N ASP A 338 32.70 15.09 4.56
CA ASP A 338 33.83 14.28 5.01
C ASP A 338 33.39 13.08 5.87
N ARG A 339 32.51 13.32 6.87
CA ARG A 339 31.95 12.26 7.72
C ARG A 339 31.23 11.19 6.90
N SER A 340 30.48 11.58 5.89
CA SER A 340 29.85 10.62 4.99
C SER A 340 30.87 9.76 4.24
N LYS A 341 31.90 10.37 3.63
CA LYS A 341 32.95 9.61 2.92
C LYS A 341 33.63 8.61 3.85
N ARG A 342 33.94 9.02 5.09
CA ARG A 342 34.50 8.13 6.12
C ARG A 342 33.52 7.01 6.49
N MET A 343 32.24 7.33 6.70
CA MET A 343 31.20 6.34 7.03
C MET A 343 31.06 5.30 5.92
N GLN A 344 30.97 5.73 4.67
CA GLN A 344 30.89 4.84 3.52
C GLN A 344 32.14 3.97 3.37
N SER A 345 33.33 4.54 3.54
CA SER A 345 34.58 3.79 3.49
C SER A 345 34.62 2.69 4.56
N LEU A 346 34.19 2.99 5.79
CA LEU A 346 34.10 2.00 6.86
C LEU A 346 33.12 0.88 6.49
N LEU A 347 31.90 1.22 6.07
CA LEU A 347 30.83 0.25 5.77
C LEU A 347 31.17 -0.64 4.57
N THR A 348 31.86 -0.11 3.56
CA THR A 348 32.25 -0.87 2.36
C THR A 348 33.52 -1.70 2.54
N SER A 349 34.40 -1.33 3.48
CA SER A 349 35.69 -2.03 3.69
C SER A 349 35.55 -3.43 4.29
N GLY A 350 34.41 -3.74 4.92
CA GLY A 350 34.21 -4.99 5.67
C GLY A 350 35.05 -5.10 6.94
N ASN A 351 35.70 -4.03 7.40
CA ASN A 351 36.53 -4.01 8.61
C ASN A 351 36.30 -2.72 9.41
N CYS A 352 35.06 -2.51 9.84
CA CYS A 352 34.67 -1.37 10.68
C CYS A 352 34.42 -1.81 12.12
N THR A 353 34.89 -1.02 13.09
CA THR A 353 34.52 -1.18 14.51
C THR A 353 33.43 -0.19 14.91
N ALA A 354 32.66 -0.54 15.94
CA ALA A 354 31.65 0.34 16.51
C ALA A 354 32.22 1.67 16.98
N ASP A 355 33.44 1.67 17.55
CA ASP A 355 34.11 2.89 17.98
C ASP A 355 34.45 3.83 16.81
N GLN A 356 34.83 3.30 15.65
CA GLN A 356 35.11 4.11 14.46
C GLN A 356 33.84 4.82 13.95
N ILE A 357 32.71 4.11 13.90
CA ILE A 357 31.41 4.69 13.57
C ILE A 357 30.98 5.69 14.65
N GLY A 358 31.20 5.33 15.92
CA GLY A 358 30.87 6.15 17.07
C GLY A 358 31.61 7.49 17.09
N ILE A 359 32.88 7.52 16.68
CA ILE A 359 33.67 8.75 16.49
C ILE A 359 32.98 9.68 15.49
N ILE A 360 32.58 9.16 14.31
CA ILE A 360 31.89 9.94 13.28
C ILE A 360 30.58 10.54 13.83
N MET A 361 29.79 9.74 14.55
CA MET A 361 28.54 10.22 15.17
C MET A 361 28.81 11.31 16.22
N ASN A 362 29.81 11.12 17.08
CA ASN A 362 30.17 12.07 18.12
C ASN A 362 30.69 13.40 17.55
N GLU A 363 31.42 13.38 16.44
CA GLU A 363 31.81 14.59 15.71
C GLU A 363 30.59 15.32 15.15
N ALA A 364 29.63 14.60 14.57
CA ALA A 364 28.37 15.18 14.09
C ALA A 364 27.58 15.83 15.24
N TRP A 365 27.54 15.21 16.43
CA TRP A 365 26.92 15.79 17.63
C TRP A 365 27.52 17.14 18.03
N ILE A 366 28.86 17.23 18.03
CA ILE A 366 29.58 18.46 18.38
C ILE A 366 29.21 19.56 17.39
N ASP A 367 29.40 19.28 16.09
CA ASP A 367 29.16 20.24 15.01
C ASP A 367 27.68 20.67 14.94
N ALA A 368 26.73 19.77 15.25
CA ALA A 368 25.30 20.08 15.31
C ALA A 368 24.97 21.17 16.35
N GLY A 369 25.74 21.27 17.44
CA GLY A 369 25.58 22.36 18.40
C GLY A 369 26.42 23.59 18.06
N GLU A 370 27.72 23.38 17.84
CA GLU A 370 28.70 24.46 17.75
C GLU A 370 28.63 25.22 16.43
N LEU A 371 28.46 24.49 15.33
CA LEU A 371 28.40 25.08 13.98
C LEU A 371 26.96 25.28 13.53
N TYR A 372 26.08 24.31 13.83
CA TYR A 372 24.72 24.29 13.30
C TYR A 372 23.62 24.70 14.29
N GLY A 373 23.87 24.81 15.59
CA GLY A 373 22.86 25.30 16.55
C GLY A 373 21.50 24.60 16.49
N ILE A 374 21.46 23.29 16.21
CA ILE A 374 20.24 22.47 16.17
C ILE A 374 20.06 21.61 17.44
N ARG A 375 20.97 21.75 18.42
CA ARG A 375 20.84 21.13 19.74
C ARG A 375 20.04 22.00 20.70
N THR A 376 19.42 21.37 21.69
CA THR A 376 18.73 22.03 22.80
C THR A 376 19.33 21.59 24.12
N ALA A 377 19.12 22.37 25.18
CA ALA A 377 19.60 22.01 26.51
C ALA A 377 19.03 20.66 27.01
N GLU A 378 17.82 20.30 26.58
CA GLU A 378 17.24 19.00 26.94
C GLU A 378 17.93 17.83 26.22
N MET A 379 18.23 17.99 24.92
CA MET A 379 19.01 17.01 24.18
C MET A 379 20.39 16.81 24.82
N ASP A 380 21.04 17.90 25.24
CA ASP A 380 22.35 17.85 25.89
C ASP A 380 22.31 17.02 27.19
N ARG A 381 21.30 17.25 28.04
CA ARG A 381 21.10 16.47 29.27
C ARG A 381 20.95 14.97 29.02
N PHE A 382 20.21 14.58 27.97
CA PHE A 382 20.03 13.18 27.62
C PHE A 382 21.30 12.58 27.02
N ALA A 383 21.99 13.32 26.15
CA ALA A 383 23.25 12.87 25.58
C ALA A 383 24.32 12.67 26.65
N ASP A 384 24.44 13.59 27.61
CA ASP A 384 25.39 13.48 28.73
C ASP A 384 25.12 12.26 29.61
N LYS A 385 23.86 11.85 29.75
CA LYS A 385 23.50 10.62 30.46
C LYS A 385 23.86 9.39 29.63
N ALA A 386 23.46 9.36 28.37
CA ALA A 386 23.70 8.22 27.47
C ALA A 386 25.19 7.92 27.32
N ARG A 387 26.03 8.95 27.13
CA ARG A 387 27.48 8.82 26.96
C ARG A 387 28.22 8.28 28.18
N LYS A 388 27.59 8.24 29.36
CA LYS A 388 28.16 7.65 30.58
C LYS A 388 27.90 6.16 30.70
N ILE A 389 27.03 5.60 29.86
CA ILE A 389 26.71 4.17 29.86
C ILE A 389 27.81 3.42 29.11
N VAL A 390 28.41 2.43 29.77
CA VAL A 390 29.38 1.54 29.14
C VAL A 390 28.69 0.75 28.03
N GLY A 391 29.29 0.73 26.84
CA GLY A 391 28.70 0.12 25.65
C GLY A 391 27.94 1.09 24.73
N VAL A 392 27.90 2.39 25.05
CA VAL A 392 27.47 3.44 24.11
C VAL A 392 28.70 4.00 23.38
N HIS A 393 28.81 3.74 22.09
CA HIS A 393 29.98 4.12 21.27
C HIS A 393 29.83 5.51 20.64
N GLY A 394 28.60 5.88 20.26
CA GLY A 394 28.34 7.11 19.53
C GLY A 394 26.94 7.64 19.78
N ILE A 395 26.82 8.97 19.72
CA ILE A 395 25.53 9.65 19.76
C ILE A 395 25.54 10.83 18.80
N LYS A 396 24.42 11.06 18.11
CA LYS A 396 24.19 12.26 17.27
C LYS A 396 22.73 12.71 17.30
N VAL A 397 22.49 13.93 16.82
CA VAL A 397 21.14 14.42 16.53
C VAL A 397 20.53 13.58 15.39
N MET A 398 19.22 13.31 15.46
CA MET A 398 18.47 12.66 14.40
C MET A 398 17.40 13.61 13.83
N GLY A 399 17.35 13.71 12.50
CA GLY A 399 16.42 14.58 11.80
C GLY A 399 16.78 16.05 11.91
N ALA A 400 15.77 16.93 11.84
CA ALA A 400 15.95 18.37 11.77
C ALA A 400 16.56 19.04 13.04
N GLY A 401 16.62 18.31 14.16
CA GLY A 401 16.98 18.84 15.47
C GLY A 401 15.91 19.74 16.08
N PHE A 402 16.34 20.70 16.91
CA PHE A 402 15.48 21.56 17.74
C PHE A 402 14.57 20.78 18.72
N GLY A 403 14.96 19.54 19.01
CA GLY A 403 14.17 18.56 19.75
C GLY A 403 14.20 17.21 19.05
N GLY A 404 13.28 16.32 19.44
CA GLY A 404 13.12 14.99 18.88
C GLY A 404 14.10 13.95 19.41
N ASN A 405 14.54 13.07 18.52
CA ASN A 405 15.35 11.91 18.81
C ASN A 405 16.84 12.20 18.70
N LEU A 406 17.61 11.50 19.53
CA LEU A 406 19.02 11.24 19.34
C LEU A 406 19.19 9.84 18.73
N LEU A 407 20.20 9.66 17.89
CA LEU A 407 20.60 8.36 17.38
C LEU A 407 21.82 7.88 18.18
N LEU A 408 21.71 6.70 18.79
CA LEU A 408 22.75 6.04 19.56
C LEU A 408 23.27 4.83 18.78
N LEU A 409 24.57 4.59 18.85
CA LEU A 409 25.21 3.33 18.48
C LEU A 409 25.70 2.65 19.75
N THR A 410 25.26 1.41 19.96
CA THR A 410 25.56 0.69 21.21
C THR A 410 25.91 -0.76 20.98
N ASP A 411 26.57 -1.39 21.96
CA ASP A 411 26.59 -2.85 22.09
C ASP A 411 25.16 -3.41 22.05
N ARG A 412 25.00 -4.62 21.53
CA ARG A 412 23.68 -5.25 21.35
C ARG A 412 22.94 -5.46 22.67
N ASP A 413 23.64 -5.83 23.74
CA ASP A 413 23.04 -6.20 25.02
C ASP A 413 23.17 -5.09 26.09
N VAL A 414 23.48 -3.86 25.69
CA VAL A 414 23.59 -2.74 26.64
C VAL A 414 22.25 -2.44 27.32
N ASP A 415 22.29 -2.15 28.62
CA ASP A 415 21.13 -1.68 29.37
C ASP A 415 21.00 -0.15 29.27
N LEU A 416 19.97 0.31 28.57
CA LEU A 416 19.65 1.73 28.42
C LEU A 416 18.50 2.20 29.32
N SER A 417 18.00 1.35 30.23
CA SER A 417 16.80 1.63 31.02
C SER A 417 16.89 2.91 31.87
N SER A 418 18.10 3.30 32.26
CA SER A 418 18.38 4.56 32.96
C SER A 418 18.02 5.83 32.18
N LEU A 419 17.79 5.72 30.86
CA LEU A 419 17.36 6.82 29.98
C LEU A 419 15.83 6.88 29.82
N GLY A 420 15.09 5.91 30.36
CA GLY A 420 13.63 5.79 30.25
C GLY A 420 13.21 4.82 29.15
N ASN A 421 12.65 3.66 29.52
CA ASN A 421 12.28 2.59 28.58
C ASN A 421 11.28 3.03 27.50
N ASP A 422 10.38 3.95 27.83
CA ASP A 422 9.38 4.53 26.93
C ASP A 422 9.97 5.48 25.87
N ARG A 423 11.22 5.92 26.08
CA ARG A 423 11.92 6.88 25.20
C ARG A 423 12.82 6.19 24.20
N ILE A 424 13.12 4.92 24.39
CA ILE A 424 14.10 4.21 23.59
C ILE A 424 13.41 3.29 22.61
N LYS A 425 13.79 3.38 21.34
CA LYS A 425 13.38 2.41 20.32
C LYS A 425 14.58 1.89 19.57
N GLU A 426 14.76 0.58 19.61
CA GLU A 426 15.75 -0.11 18.79
C GLU A 426 15.41 0.01 17.32
N CYS A 427 16.45 0.07 16.49
CA CYS A 427 16.31 0.31 15.07
C CYS A 427 17.28 -0.59 14.29
N SER A 428 16.72 -1.37 13.36
CA SER A 428 17.49 -2.07 12.34
C SER A 428 17.11 -1.56 10.95
N ALA A 429 17.89 -1.95 9.95
CA ALA A 429 17.64 -1.63 8.55
C ALA A 429 16.40 -2.37 8.05
N GLY A 430 15.31 -1.62 7.85
CA GLY A 430 14.06 -2.09 7.30
C GLY A 430 13.94 -1.92 5.78
N ARG A 431 12.84 -2.41 5.23
CA ARG A 431 12.45 -2.27 3.83
C ARG A 431 11.77 -0.93 3.53
N ALA A 432 11.73 -0.55 2.26
CA ALA A 432 10.98 0.58 1.74
C ALA A 432 9.47 0.49 1.99
N ALA A 433 8.80 1.60 1.74
CA ALA A 433 7.35 1.71 1.73
C ALA A 433 6.76 0.71 0.72
N SER A 434 5.68 0.06 1.12
CA SER A 434 5.09 -1.01 0.33
C SER A 434 3.57 -1.01 0.43
N ILE A 435 2.94 -1.40 -0.68
CA ILE A 435 1.54 -1.80 -0.71
C ILE A 435 1.53 -3.26 -0.27
N VAL A 436 0.91 -3.53 0.87
CA VAL A 436 0.81 -4.88 1.42
C VAL A 436 -0.22 -5.65 0.62
N ASP A 437 0.19 -6.80 0.07
CA ASP A 437 -0.76 -7.80 -0.43
C ASP A 437 -1.27 -8.61 0.77
N VAL A 438 -2.53 -8.38 1.12
CA VAL A 438 -3.19 -9.02 2.26
C VAL A 438 -3.51 -10.48 1.91
N GLY A 439 -3.55 -10.85 0.62
CA GLY A 439 -3.67 -12.23 0.14
C GLY A 439 -2.46 -13.09 0.54
N ASP A 440 -1.24 -12.56 0.40
CA ASP A 440 0.00 -13.26 0.81
C ASP A 440 0.06 -13.53 2.33
N MET A 441 -0.72 -12.78 3.10
CA MET A 441 -0.77 -12.89 4.54
C MET A 441 -1.78 -13.96 5.02
N MET A 442 -2.59 -14.54 4.11
CA MET A 442 -3.57 -15.54 4.50
C MET A 442 -2.89 -16.79 5.06
N PRO A 443 -3.49 -17.44 6.07
CA PRO A 443 -3.03 -18.76 6.46
C PRO A 443 -3.14 -19.65 5.22
N THR A 444 -2.04 -20.28 4.84
CA THR A 444 -2.11 -21.39 3.89
C THR A 444 -2.99 -22.47 4.54
N LEU A 445 -4.18 -22.68 3.98
CA LEU A 445 -4.97 -23.87 4.21
C LEU A 445 -4.12 -25.03 3.64
N GLY A 446 -3.16 -25.52 4.41
CA GLY A 446 -2.22 -26.54 3.92
C GLY A 446 -2.92 -27.87 3.60
N ASN A 447 -2.15 -28.95 3.48
CA ASN A 447 -2.66 -30.31 3.25
C ASN A 447 -3.65 -30.83 4.32
N SER A 448 -3.94 -30.05 5.37
CA SER A 448 -4.98 -30.31 6.38
C SER A 448 -6.38 -29.82 5.99
N THR A 449 -6.56 -29.26 4.79
CA THR A 449 -7.89 -28.87 4.29
C THR A 449 -8.80 -30.12 4.20
N PRO A 450 -10.04 -30.09 4.72
CA PRO A 450 -10.95 -31.24 4.62
C PRO A 450 -11.16 -31.62 3.15
N PRO A 451 -11.52 -32.88 2.83
CA PRO A 451 -11.85 -33.29 1.47
C PRO A 451 -12.90 -32.37 0.83
N LEU A 452 -12.57 -31.80 -0.33
CA LEU A 452 -13.43 -30.87 -1.07
C LEU A 452 -13.95 -31.51 -2.35
N ALA A 453 -15.12 -31.06 -2.80
CA ALA A 453 -15.58 -31.29 -4.17
C ALA A 453 -15.42 -30.01 -5.01
N ALA A 454 -15.09 -30.16 -6.29
CA ALA A 454 -15.31 -29.14 -7.30
C ALA A 454 -16.37 -29.61 -8.31
N VAL A 455 -17.28 -28.72 -8.69
CA VAL A 455 -18.35 -28.94 -9.66
C VAL A 455 -18.19 -27.93 -10.79
N LEU A 456 -17.89 -28.42 -11.98
CA LEU A 456 -17.75 -27.60 -13.18
C LEU A 456 -19.00 -27.71 -14.04
N LEU A 457 -19.71 -26.59 -14.16
CA LEU A 457 -20.88 -26.44 -14.99
C LEU A 457 -20.42 -26.23 -16.44
N CYS A 458 -20.59 -27.25 -17.26
CA CYS A 458 -20.27 -27.27 -18.68
C CYS A 458 -21.55 -27.32 -19.53
N GLY A 459 -22.68 -26.81 -19.01
CA GLY A 459 -23.96 -26.74 -19.71
C GLY A 459 -24.06 -25.60 -20.73
N GLY A 460 -25.12 -25.66 -21.55
CA GLY A 460 -25.53 -24.60 -22.48
C GLY A 460 -25.26 -24.90 -23.96
N VAL A 461 -26.26 -24.64 -24.80
CA VAL A 461 -26.26 -25.00 -26.24
C VAL A 461 -25.27 -24.22 -27.09
N GLY A 462 -24.61 -23.18 -26.56
CA GLY A 462 -23.62 -22.38 -27.30
C GLY A 462 -24.19 -21.59 -28.49
N SER A 463 -25.49 -21.28 -28.48
CA SER A 463 -26.23 -20.76 -29.65
C SER A 463 -25.61 -19.50 -30.29
N ARG A 464 -24.93 -18.65 -29.52
CA ARG A 464 -24.23 -17.45 -30.04
C ARG A 464 -22.96 -17.82 -30.82
N MET A 465 -22.19 -18.79 -30.33
CA MET A 465 -20.99 -19.32 -31.00
C MET A 465 -21.36 -20.08 -32.27
N LEU A 466 -22.42 -20.89 -32.20
CA LEU A 466 -22.96 -21.61 -33.37
C LEU A 466 -23.36 -20.66 -34.50
N LYS A 467 -24.02 -19.53 -34.17
CA LYS A 467 -24.38 -18.48 -35.14
C LYS A 467 -23.17 -17.85 -35.83
N GLN A 468 -21.98 -17.94 -35.24
CA GLN A 468 -20.74 -17.39 -35.77
C GLN A 468 -19.82 -18.49 -36.36
N GLY A 469 -20.36 -19.69 -36.59
CA GLY A 469 -19.65 -20.79 -37.26
C GLY A 469 -18.75 -21.65 -36.37
N ILE A 470 -18.72 -21.39 -35.05
CA ILE A 470 -17.96 -22.19 -34.09
C ILE A 470 -18.82 -23.37 -33.63
N THR A 471 -18.43 -24.59 -34.03
CA THR A 471 -19.15 -25.84 -33.73
C THR A 471 -18.63 -26.55 -32.49
N THR A 472 -17.40 -26.27 -32.08
CA THR A 472 -16.81 -26.78 -30.84
C THR A 472 -17.60 -26.27 -29.64
N HIS A 473 -17.91 -27.17 -28.72
CA HIS A 473 -18.65 -26.82 -27.51
C HIS A 473 -17.85 -25.84 -26.66
N LYS A 474 -18.50 -24.80 -26.14
CA LYS A 474 -17.85 -23.64 -25.51
C LYS A 474 -16.82 -23.98 -24.43
N PRO A 475 -17.09 -24.91 -23.48
CA PRO A 475 -16.10 -25.31 -22.47
C PRO A 475 -14.93 -26.15 -23.00
N LEU A 476 -15.03 -26.67 -24.23
CA LEU A 476 -13.98 -27.41 -24.93
C LEU A 476 -13.22 -26.55 -25.94
N LEU A 477 -13.54 -25.26 -26.05
CA LEU A 477 -12.79 -24.35 -26.92
C LEU A 477 -11.33 -24.25 -26.45
N PRO A 478 -10.36 -24.37 -27.38
CA PRO A 478 -8.95 -24.28 -27.03
C PRO A 478 -8.56 -22.83 -26.75
N LEU A 479 -7.75 -22.64 -25.71
CA LEU A 479 -7.04 -21.42 -25.35
C LEU A 479 -5.56 -21.76 -25.29
N ASN A 480 -4.74 -21.13 -26.13
CA ASN A 480 -3.35 -21.54 -26.36
C ASN A 480 -3.21 -23.04 -26.67
N GLY A 481 -4.20 -23.61 -27.37
CA GLY A 481 -4.25 -25.03 -27.74
C GLY A 481 -4.78 -25.98 -26.65
N ILE A 482 -5.15 -25.49 -25.46
CA ILE A 482 -5.66 -26.31 -24.35
C ILE A 482 -7.16 -26.01 -24.13
N PRO A 483 -8.05 -27.03 -24.08
CA PRO A 483 -9.46 -26.80 -23.80
C PRO A 483 -9.70 -26.04 -22.50
N SER A 484 -10.59 -25.04 -22.51
CA SER A 484 -10.89 -24.19 -21.34
C SER A 484 -11.20 -25.01 -20.06
N THR A 485 -12.05 -26.04 -20.15
CA THR A 485 -12.39 -26.87 -18.98
C THR A 485 -11.17 -27.59 -18.42
N LYS A 486 -10.24 -27.99 -19.30
CA LYS A 486 -8.98 -28.64 -18.90
C LYS A 486 -8.09 -27.68 -18.13
N LEU A 487 -8.00 -26.42 -18.55
CA LEU A 487 -7.27 -25.37 -17.83
C LEU A 487 -7.85 -25.14 -16.43
N VAL A 488 -9.17 -25.02 -16.31
CA VAL A 488 -9.85 -24.86 -15.00
C VAL A 488 -9.55 -26.03 -14.07
N ILE A 489 -9.62 -27.27 -14.55
CA ILE A 489 -9.32 -28.46 -13.74
C ILE A 489 -7.84 -28.47 -13.33
N GLN A 490 -6.93 -28.15 -14.24
CA GLN A 490 -5.50 -28.08 -13.92
C GLN A 490 -5.21 -27.02 -12.86
N GLN A 491 -5.87 -25.87 -12.89
CA GLN A 491 -5.76 -24.85 -11.84
C GLN A 491 -6.22 -25.39 -10.48
N LEU A 492 -7.35 -26.09 -10.43
CA LEU A 492 -7.86 -26.71 -9.19
C LEU A 492 -6.87 -27.75 -8.66
N LEU A 493 -6.35 -28.63 -9.52
CA LEU A 493 -5.39 -29.67 -9.14
C LEU A 493 -4.02 -29.10 -8.72
N ASN A 494 -3.64 -27.94 -9.25
CA ASN A 494 -2.39 -27.25 -8.90
C ASN A 494 -2.55 -26.30 -7.69
N SER A 495 -3.75 -26.15 -7.14
CA SER A 495 -3.98 -25.37 -5.92
C SER A 495 -3.46 -26.11 -4.68
N ASN A 496 -3.35 -25.42 -3.55
CA ASN A 496 -2.98 -26.02 -2.27
C ASN A 496 -4.16 -26.77 -1.60
N LEU A 497 -5.31 -26.87 -2.28
CA LEU A 497 -6.53 -27.45 -1.73
C LEU A 497 -6.67 -28.94 -2.07
N ASN A 498 -7.26 -29.70 -1.14
CA ASN A 498 -7.55 -31.12 -1.33
C ASN A 498 -8.89 -31.35 -2.06
N PHE A 499 -8.90 -31.15 -3.37
CA PHE A 499 -10.03 -31.55 -4.22
C PHE A 499 -10.03 -33.08 -4.43
N SER A 500 -10.63 -33.80 -3.47
CA SER A 500 -10.77 -35.25 -3.52
C SER A 500 -11.81 -35.72 -4.55
N GLN A 501 -12.68 -34.82 -5.01
CA GLN A 501 -13.67 -35.11 -6.05
C GLN A 501 -13.80 -33.93 -7.01
N ILE A 502 -13.77 -34.19 -8.31
CA ILE A 502 -14.08 -33.20 -9.35
C ILE A 502 -15.18 -33.76 -10.25
N LEU A 503 -16.31 -33.06 -10.30
CA LEU A 503 -17.50 -33.40 -11.06
C LEU A 503 -17.64 -32.42 -12.23
N VAL A 504 -17.89 -32.93 -13.43
CA VAL A 504 -18.09 -32.10 -14.63
C VAL A 504 -19.49 -32.37 -15.18
N VAL A 505 -20.36 -31.36 -15.10
CA VAL A 505 -21.76 -31.48 -15.50
C VAL A 505 -21.92 -31.06 -16.96
N ILE A 506 -22.34 -31.98 -17.82
CA ILE A 506 -22.42 -31.78 -19.27
C ILE A 506 -23.84 -31.99 -19.81
N PRO A 507 -24.19 -31.43 -20.99
CA PRO A 507 -25.43 -31.77 -21.67
C PRO A 507 -25.37 -33.19 -22.26
N PRO A 508 -26.51 -33.84 -22.56
CA PRO A 508 -26.57 -35.19 -23.08
C PRO A 508 -25.95 -35.29 -24.47
N GLY A 509 -25.29 -36.42 -24.76
CA GLY A 509 -24.68 -36.70 -26.07
C GLY A 509 -23.29 -36.08 -26.26
N ARG A 510 -22.68 -35.55 -25.20
CA ARG A 510 -21.33 -34.96 -25.19
C ARG A 510 -20.33 -35.79 -24.38
N GLU A 511 -20.73 -36.93 -23.83
CA GLU A 511 -19.92 -37.78 -22.96
C GLU A 511 -18.56 -38.10 -23.61
N VAL A 512 -18.58 -38.54 -24.87
CA VAL A 512 -17.36 -38.89 -25.64
C VAL A 512 -16.44 -37.68 -25.84
N ASP A 513 -17.00 -36.49 -26.09
CA ASP A 513 -16.22 -35.27 -26.31
C ASP A 513 -15.43 -34.88 -25.04
N TYR A 514 -16.02 -35.09 -23.87
CA TYR A 514 -15.40 -34.78 -22.58
C TYR A 514 -14.49 -35.90 -22.08
N ASP A 515 -14.88 -37.17 -22.24
CA ASP A 515 -14.05 -38.32 -21.89
C ASP A 515 -12.69 -38.25 -22.58
N GLY A 516 -12.67 -37.99 -23.90
CA GLY A 516 -11.43 -37.90 -24.67
C GLY A 516 -10.48 -36.80 -24.19
N VAL A 517 -11.00 -35.76 -23.55
CA VAL A 517 -10.22 -34.58 -23.10
C VAL A 517 -9.83 -34.69 -21.62
N LEU A 518 -10.69 -35.26 -20.78
CA LEU A 518 -10.61 -35.15 -19.32
C LEU A 518 -10.30 -36.47 -18.59
N THR A 519 -10.36 -37.63 -19.25
CA THR A 519 -10.13 -38.95 -18.61
C THR A 519 -8.83 -39.00 -17.81
N SER A 520 -7.75 -38.37 -18.31
CA SER A 520 -6.45 -38.37 -17.63
C SER A 520 -6.39 -37.55 -16.34
N LEU A 521 -7.44 -36.80 -16.00
CA LEU A 521 -7.48 -35.89 -14.86
C LEU A 521 -8.30 -36.41 -13.68
N GLY A 522 -8.81 -37.65 -13.76
CA GLY A 522 -9.52 -38.28 -12.63
C GLY A 522 -10.87 -37.63 -12.28
N VAL A 523 -11.52 -36.97 -13.23
CA VAL A 523 -12.82 -36.33 -13.03
C VAL A 523 -13.98 -37.29 -13.26
N LYS A 524 -15.12 -37.04 -12.61
CA LYS A 524 -16.38 -37.74 -12.87
C LYS A 524 -17.28 -36.87 -13.76
N ILE A 525 -17.66 -37.40 -14.92
CA ILE A 525 -18.62 -36.74 -15.81
C ILE A 525 -20.04 -37.10 -15.35
N VAL A 526 -20.91 -36.09 -15.25
CA VAL A 526 -22.32 -36.25 -14.90
C VAL A 526 -23.17 -35.59 -15.99
N THR A 527 -24.13 -36.34 -16.55
CA THR A 527 -24.99 -35.83 -17.61
C THR A 527 -26.23 -35.16 -17.02
N GLN A 528 -26.44 -33.88 -17.34
CA GLN A 528 -27.69 -33.17 -17.10
C GLN A 528 -28.65 -33.44 -18.28
N TYR A 529 -29.49 -34.47 -18.18
CA TYR A 529 -30.36 -34.89 -19.27
C TYR A 529 -31.36 -33.82 -19.74
N GLU A 530 -31.82 -32.96 -18.83
CA GLU A 530 -32.74 -31.85 -19.13
C GLU A 530 -32.06 -30.52 -18.82
N ALA A 531 -31.91 -29.66 -19.83
CA ALA A 531 -31.22 -28.37 -19.72
C ALA A 531 -32.08 -27.32 -18.99
N LEU A 532 -32.31 -27.51 -17.69
CA LEU A 532 -33.23 -26.72 -16.87
C LEU A 532 -32.53 -25.64 -16.03
N GLY A 533 -31.41 -25.11 -16.53
CA GLY A 533 -30.62 -24.08 -15.87
C GLY A 533 -29.45 -24.59 -15.04
N THR A 534 -28.64 -23.65 -14.58
CA THR A 534 -27.40 -23.90 -13.82
C THR A 534 -27.67 -24.40 -12.41
N GLY A 535 -28.74 -23.94 -11.75
CA GLY A 535 -29.14 -24.46 -10.44
C GLY A 535 -29.56 -25.92 -10.52
N ASN A 536 -30.28 -26.32 -11.57
CA ASN A 536 -30.60 -27.73 -11.78
C ASN A 536 -29.34 -28.58 -12.05
N ALA A 537 -28.38 -28.05 -12.80
CA ALA A 537 -27.12 -28.75 -13.05
C ALA A 537 -26.35 -29.05 -11.76
N VAL A 538 -26.35 -28.13 -10.79
CA VAL A 538 -25.80 -28.36 -9.44
C VAL A 538 -26.67 -29.33 -8.63
N HIS A 539 -28.00 -29.25 -8.73
CA HIS A 539 -28.90 -30.18 -8.04
C HIS A 539 -28.66 -31.64 -8.47
N CYS A 540 -28.41 -31.88 -9.76
CA CYS A 540 -28.13 -33.23 -10.30
C CYS A 540 -26.88 -33.91 -9.70
N ILE A 541 -26.00 -33.18 -9.03
CA ILE A 541 -24.78 -33.75 -8.42
C ILE A 541 -24.87 -33.94 -6.91
N ILE A 542 -25.95 -33.50 -6.25
CA ILE A 542 -26.02 -33.50 -4.77
C ILE A 542 -25.85 -34.93 -4.24
N ASP A 543 -26.56 -35.90 -4.81
CA ASP A 543 -26.49 -37.31 -4.43
C ASP A 543 -25.17 -37.99 -4.83
N GLU A 544 -24.36 -37.34 -5.67
CA GLU A 544 -23.06 -37.83 -6.13
C GLU A 544 -21.88 -37.35 -5.27
N LEU A 545 -22.12 -36.42 -4.33
CA LEU A 545 -21.10 -35.88 -3.43
C LEU A 545 -20.71 -36.91 -2.37
N LEU A 546 -19.45 -37.35 -2.41
CA LEU A 546 -18.93 -38.39 -1.52
C LEU A 546 -18.84 -37.91 -0.07
N SER A 547 -19.02 -38.83 0.89
CA SER A 547 -18.58 -38.61 2.27
C SER A 547 -17.04 -38.70 2.34
N PRO A 548 -16.32 -37.82 3.06
CA PRO A 548 -16.80 -36.83 4.04
C PRO A 548 -16.82 -35.38 3.50
N ILE A 549 -17.17 -35.15 2.23
CA ILE A 549 -17.15 -33.80 1.64
C ILE A 549 -18.27 -32.95 2.27
N GLU A 550 -17.87 -31.83 2.86
CA GLU A 550 -18.79 -30.84 3.45
C GLU A 550 -18.80 -29.52 2.68
N GLN A 551 -17.79 -29.27 1.83
CA GLN A 551 -17.59 -28.01 1.13
C GLN A 551 -17.39 -28.25 -0.37
N VAL A 552 -18.11 -27.46 -1.17
CA VAL A 552 -18.21 -27.65 -2.62
C VAL A 552 -17.88 -26.34 -3.33
N TYR A 553 -16.85 -26.37 -4.17
CA TYR A 553 -16.56 -25.30 -5.11
C TYR A 553 -17.39 -25.50 -6.38
N VAL A 554 -18.16 -24.49 -6.79
CA VAL A 554 -18.94 -24.51 -8.04
C VAL A 554 -18.40 -23.45 -8.97
N SER A 555 -18.08 -23.80 -10.21
CA SER A 555 -17.61 -22.86 -11.23
C SER A 555 -18.05 -23.29 -12.63
N PHE A 556 -17.81 -22.46 -13.63
CA PHE A 556 -18.08 -22.79 -15.02
C PHE A 556 -16.82 -23.33 -15.70
N GLY A 557 -16.94 -24.35 -16.55
CA GLY A 557 -15.82 -24.84 -17.37
C GLY A 557 -15.27 -23.82 -18.38
N THR A 558 -15.87 -22.63 -18.43
CA THR A 558 -15.52 -21.52 -19.33
C THR A 558 -14.86 -20.35 -18.60
N GLN A 559 -14.40 -20.58 -17.36
CA GLN A 559 -13.88 -19.57 -16.45
C GLN A 559 -12.39 -19.82 -16.09
N PRO A 560 -11.48 -19.85 -17.07
CA PRO A 560 -10.08 -20.26 -16.88
C PRO A 560 -9.19 -19.19 -16.24
N LEU A 561 -9.71 -17.98 -15.98
CA LEU A 561 -8.93 -16.88 -15.40
C LEU A 561 -9.05 -16.79 -13.88
N ILE A 562 -9.96 -17.54 -13.25
CA ILE A 562 -10.08 -17.51 -11.78
C ILE A 562 -8.78 -18.07 -11.18
N ARG A 563 -8.12 -17.25 -10.36
CA ARG A 563 -6.81 -17.58 -9.80
C ARG A 563 -6.96 -18.52 -8.60
N THR A 564 -5.94 -19.35 -8.37
CA THR A 564 -5.91 -20.24 -7.18
C THR A 564 -5.99 -19.44 -5.89
N LYS A 565 -5.32 -18.29 -5.80
CA LYS A 565 -5.41 -17.36 -4.66
C LYS A 565 -6.87 -16.95 -4.35
N THR A 566 -7.67 -16.68 -5.37
CA THR A 566 -9.07 -16.27 -5.25
C THR A 566 -9.91 -17.41 -4.68
N ILE A 567 -9.68 -18.63 -5.17
CA ILE A 567 -10.39 -19.85 -4.73
C ILE A 567 -10.03 -20.18 -3.27
N GLU A 568 -8.74 -20.21 -2.95
CA GLU A 568 -8.20 -20.54 -1.62
C GLU A 568 -8.66 -19.54 -0.56
N ALA A 569 -8.53 -18.26 -0.86
CA ALA A 569 -8.96 -17.21 0.04
C ALA A 569 -10.47 -17.19 0.27
N ALA A 570 -11.24 -17.44 -0.78
CA ALA A 570 -12.68 -17.54 -0.65
C ALA A 570 -13.11 -18.71 0.24
N LEU A 571 -12.41 -19.85 0.16
CA LEU A 571 -12.65 -20.98 1.05
C LEU A 571 -12.31 -20.64 2.49
N ALA A 572 -11.16 -20.01 2.72
CA ALA A 572 -10.74 -19.62 4.04
C ALA A 572 -11.82 -18.74 4.72
N HIS A 573 -12.33 -17.74 4.00
CA HIS A 573 -13.39 -16.86 4.50
C HIS A 573 -14.70 -17.61 4.71
N HIS A 574 -15.07 -18.48 3.78
CA HIS A 574 -16.26 -19.33 3.88
C HIS A 574 -16.25 -20.17 5.17
N LEU A 575 -15.13 -20.84 5.47
CA LEU A 575 -14.96 -21.63 6.68
C LEU A 575 -14.95 -20.79 7.95
N ALA A 576 -14.30 -19.61 7.91
CA ALA A 576 -14.17 -18.74 9.08
C ALA A 576 -15.50 -18.04 9.45
N SER A 577 -16.29 -17.65 8.44
CA SER A 577 -17.61 -17.04 8.63
C SER A 577 -18.69 -18.06 8.96
N GLY A 578 -18.51 -19.33 8.56
CA GLY A 578 -19.55 -20.36 8.66
C GLY A 578 -20.71 -20.12 7.71
N ALA A 579 -20.53 -19.29 6.68
CA ALA A 579 -21.58 -18.98 5.71
C ALA A 579 -21.97 -20.23 4.89
N GLY A 580 -23.25 -20.35 4.56
CA GLY A 580 -23.74 -21.42 3.71
C GLY A 580 -23.30 -21.26 2.25
N PHE A 581 -23.09 -20.03 1.81
CA PHE A 581 -22.71 -19.69 0.44
C PHE A 581 -21.79 -18.45 0.38
N THR A 582 -20.72 -18.51 -0.41
CA THR A 582 -19.74 -17.42 -0.54
C THR A 582 -19.37 -17.17 -1.99
N LEU A 583 -19.40 -15.90 -2.38
CA LEU A 583 -19.12 -15.43 -3.73
C LEU A 583 -17.85 -14.57 -3.75
N PRO A 584 -16.72 -15.03 -4.32
CA PRO A 584 -15.65 -14.13 -4.74
C PRO A 584 -16.17 -13.11 -5.76
N THR A 585 -15.86 -11.85 -5.50
CA THR A 585 -16.27 -10.70 -6.29
C THR A 585 -15.09 -9.82 -6.67
N THR A 586 -15.34 -8.90 -7.58
CA THR A 586 -14.44 -7.82 -7.96
C THR A 586 -15.23 -6.57 -8.28
N LEU A 587 -14.57 -5.42 -8.37
CA LEU A 587 -15.17 -4.15 -8.77
C LEU A 587 -14.78 -3.81 -10.20
N ARG A 588 -15.77 -3.47 -11.02
CA ARG A 588 -15.55 -3.12 -12.43
C ARG A 588 -16.57 -2.14 -12.96
N LYS A 589 -16.25 -1.53 -14.11
CA LYS A 589 -17.25 -0.83 -14.91
C LYS A 589 -18.31 -1.80 -15.43
N LYS A 590 -19.58 -1.39 -15.39
CA LYS A 590 -20.77 -2.15 -15.84
C LYS A 590 -20.82 -3.57 -15.24
N PRO A 591 -21.01 -3.71 -13.92
CA PRO A 591 -21.10 -5.03 -13.28
C PRO A 591 -22.32 -5.81 -13.78
N TYR A 592 -22.13 -7.12 -13.98
CA TYR A 592 -23.16 -7.98 -14.56
C TYR A 592 -24.13 -8.53 -13.52
N ALA A 593 -23.66 -8.86 -12.32
CA ALA A 593 -24.50 -9.45 -11.27
C ALA A 593 -24.04 -8.94 -9.90
N PRO A 594 -24.43 -7.71 -9.53
CA PRO A 594 -24.03 -7.12 -8.27
C PRO A 594 -24.72 -7.80 -7.08
N LEU A 595 -23.96 -7.96 -6.00
CA LEU A 595 -24.53 -8.22 -4.68
C LEU A 595 -25.15 -6.93 -4.15
N ILE A 596 -26.28 -7.05 -3.46
CA ILE A 596 -26.90 -5.95 -2.73
C ILE A 596 -26.35 -6.00 -1.32
N ARG A 597 -25.84 -4.86 -0.83
CA ARG A 597 -25.31 -4.73 0.53
C ARG A 597 -26.09 -3.72 1.35
N ASP A 598 -26.18 -3.94 2.65
CA ASP A 598 -26.70 -2.94 3.59
C ASP A 598 -25.67 -1.85 3.92
N LYS A 599 -26.03 -0.90 4.78
CA LYS A 599 -25.14 0.22 5.18
C LYS A 599 -23.87 -0.23 5.92
N MET A 600 -23.85 -1.46 6.44
CA MET A 600 -22.69 -2.05 7.11
C MET A 600 -21.89 -2.95 6.16
N GLY A 601 -22.29 -3.04 4.89
CA GLY A 601 -21.62 -3.84 3.88
C GLY A 601 -22.01 -5.33 3.88
N LYS A 602 -23.01 -5.76 4.65
CA LYS A 602 -23.46 -7.17 4.64
C LYS A 602 -24.27 -7.48 3.40
N VAL A 603 -24.11 -8.68 2.85
CA VAL A 603 -24.90 -9.14 1.70
C VAL A 603 -26.35 -9.37 2.13
N VAL A 604 -27.27 -8.64 1.49
CA VAL A 604 -28.72 -8.74 1.73
C VAL A 604 -29.50 -9.17 0.49
N GLY A 605 -28.81 -9.40 -0.63
CA GLY A 605 -29.42 -9.92 -1.85
C GLY A 605 -28.46 -9.94 -3.04
N SER A 606 -28.99 -10.27 -4.21
CA SER A 606 -28.29 -10.19 -5.50
C SER A 606 -29.27 -9.83 -6.62
N ILE A 607 -28.75 -9.21 -7.68
CA ILE A 607 -29.53 -8.77 -8.84
C ILE A 607 -29.09 -9.52 -10.10
N GLU A 608 -30.06 -9.96 -10.90
CA GLU A 608 -29.83 -10.62 -12.18
C GLU A 608 -30.13 -9.63 -13.31
N THR A 609 -29.15 -8.76 -13.63
CA THR A 609 -29.38 -7.55 -14.45
C THR A 609 -30.05 -7.79 -15.81
N TYR A 610 -29.84 -8.93 -16.45
CA TYR A 610 -30.48 -9.29 -17.74
C TYR A 610 -31.92 -9.81 -17.61
N LEU A 611 -32.29 -10.38 -16.45
CA LEU A 611 -33.61 -10.97 -16.21
C LEU A 611 -34.53 -9.99 -15.47
N ASP A 612 -33.96 -9.08 -14.68
CA ASP A 612 -34.71 -8.16 -13.81
C ASP A 612 -34.95 -6.77 -14.44
N ASN A 613 -34.54 -6.52 -15.70
CA ASN A 613 -34.55 -5.18 -16.33
C ASN A 613 -33.92 -4.08 -15.45
N ALA A 614 -32.97 -4.45 -14.59
CA ALA A 614 -32.35 -3.52 -13.65
C ALA A 614 -31.40 -2.56 -14.39
N VAL A 615 -31.40 -1.28 -13.98
CA VAL A 615 -30.41 -0.31 -14.48
C VAL A 615 -29.04 -0.76 -14.00
N MET A 616 -28.15 -1.13 -14.94
CA MET A 616 -26.78 -1.45 -14.58
C MET A 616 -26.06 -0.18 -14.13
N PRO A 617 -25.43 -0.17 -12.94
CA PRO A 617 -24.62 0.96 -12.54
C PRO A 617 -23.39 1.07 -13.45
N ASP A 618 -22.84 2.26 -13.60
CA ASP A 618 -21.64 2.46 -14.43
C ASP A 618 -20.40 1.79 -13.83
N PHE A 619 -20.36 1.64 -12.51
CA PHE A 619 -19.32 0.93 -11.76
C PHE A 619 -19.93 0.19 -10.57
N GLY A 620 -19.39 -0.98 -10.22
CA GLY A 620 -19.82 -1.69 -9.02
C GLY A 620 -19.27 -3.10 -8.91
N GLU A 621 -19.79 -3.83 -7.93
CA GLU A 621 -19.38 -5.19 -7.59
C GLU A 621 -19.99 -6.23 -8.52
N THR A 622 -19.24 -7.27 -8.87
CA THR A 622 -19.76 -8.44 -9.58
C THR A 622 -19.07 -9.70 -9.08
N ASN A 623 -19.77 -10.82 -9.07
CA ASN A 623 -19.13 -12.12 -8.86
C ASN A 623 -18.31 -12.56 -10.08
N VAL A 624 -17.32 -13.44 -9.86
CA VAL A 624 -16.37 -13.88 -10.90
C VAL A 624 -16.74 -15.20 -11.58
N GLY A 625 -17.85 -15.83 -11.21
CA GLY A 625 -18.26 -17.12 -11.80
C GLY A 625 -17.69 -18.35 -11.09
N GLY A 626 -17.15 -18.20 -9.89
CA GLY A 626 -16.78 -19.28 -8.98
C GLY A 626 -17.39 -19.04 -7.60
N TYR A 627 -17.78 -20.10 -6.89
CA TYR A 627 -18.59 -20.01 -5.67
C TYR A 627 -18.22 -21.13 -4.68
N TRP A 628 -18.22 -20.84 -3.39
CA TRP A 628 -18.17 -21.86 -2.34
C TRP A 628 -19.55 -22.06 -1.75
N SER A 629 -19.93 -23.33 -1.56
CA SER A 629 -21.15 -23.71 -0.85
C SER A 629 -20.86 -24.82 0.13
N SER A 630 -21.48 -24.76 1.30
CA SER A 630 -21.58 -25.94 2.15
C SER A 630 -22.49 -26.97 1.48
N LYS A 631 -22.20 -28.26 1.70
CA LYS A 631 -23.04 -29.37 1.26
C LYS A 631 -24.44 -29.26 1.87
N GLN A 632 -24.51 -28.86 3.15
CA GLN A 632 -25.78 -28.59 3.84
C GLN A 632 -26.62 -27.54 3.10
N ALA A 633 -26.02 -26.44 2.65
CA ALA A 633 -26.75 -25.42 1.91
C ALA A 633 -27.26 -25.96 0.58
N LEU A 634 -26.47 -26.75 -0.16
CA LEU A 634 -26.94 -27.39 -1.39
C LEU A 634 -28.14 -28.32 -1.13
N GLU A 635 -28.04 -29.20 -0.14
CA GLU A 635 -29.12 -30.16 0.19
C GLU A 635 -30.39 -29.45 0.64
N THR A 636 -30.26 -28.44 1.52
CA THR A 636 -31.41 -27.79 2.14
C THR A 636 -32.03 -26.75 1.21
N VAL A 637 -31.22 -25.83 0.68
CA VAL A 637 -31.73 -24.70 -0.10
C VAL A 637 -32.05 -25.13 -1.52
N LEU A 638 -31.09 -25.75 -2.22
CA LEU A 638 -31.28 -26.12 -3.61
C LEU A 638 -32.26 -27.29 -3.76
N GLY A 639 -32.25 -28.24 -2.81
CA GLY A 639 -33.24 -29.31 -2.73
C GLY A 639 -34.68 -28.80 -2.50
N GLU A 640 -34.85 -27.81 -1.61
CA GLU A 640 -36.15 -27.16 -1.42
C GLU A 640 -36.60 -26.36 -2.64
N LEU A 641 -35.70 -25.58 -3.25
CA LEU A 641 -36.00 -24.84 -4.48
C LEU A 641 -36.43 -25.78 -5.60
N HIS A 642 -35.73 -26.91 -5.75
CA HIS A 642 -36.12 -27.93 -6.72
C HIS A 642 -37.53 -28.47 -6.43
N SER A 643 -37.77 -28.92 -5.19
CA SER A 643 -39.05 -29.50 -4.78
C SER A 643 -40.22 -28.52 -4.91
N LYS A 644 -40.00 -27.23 -4.66
CA LYS A 644 -41.04 -26.19 -4.72
C LYS A 644 -41.33 -25.72 -6.14
N LEU A 645 -40.29 -25.59 -6.97
CA LEU A 645 -40.40 -24.90 -8.26
C LEU A 645 -40.48 -25.85 -9.45
N TYR A 646 -40.01 -27.10 -9.34
CA TYR A 646 -40.00 -28.01 -10.47
C TYR A 646 -41.39 -28.59 -10.76
N ASP A 647 -41.84 -28.44 -12.00
CA ASP A 647 -43.08 -29.01 -12.51
C ASP A 647 -42.76 -30.23 -13.37
N GLU A 648 -42.93 -31.43 -12.78
CA GLU A 648 -42.72 -32.72 -13.46
C GLU A 648 -43.59 -32.88 -14.71
N GLY A 649 -44.82 -32.33 -14.69
CA GLY A 649 -45.75 -32.46 -15.82
C GLY A 649 -45.31 -31.66 -17.04
N ASN A 650 -44.70 -30.49 -16.81
CA ASN A 650 -44.22 -29.60 -17.87
C ASN A 650 -42.71 -29.66 -18.11
N LYS A 651 -41.97 -30.45 -17.32
CA LYS A 651 -40.50 -30.58 -17.36
C LYS A 651 -39.79 -29.23 -17.38
N ARG A 652 -40.20 -28.35 -16.46
CA ARG A 652 -39.65 -26.99 -16.32
C ARG A 652 -39.80 -26.47 -14.90
N TYR A 653 -39.05 -25.43 -14.57
CA TYR A 653 -39.27 -24.69 -13.34
C TYR A 653 -40.39 -23.65 -13.50
N ASN A 654 -41.13 -23.43 -12.43
CA ASN A 654 -42.11 -22.35 -12.27
C ASN A 654 -41.43 -21.00 -12.01
N THR A 655 -40.47 -20.67 -12.85
CA THR A 655 -39.74 -19.39 -12.90
C THR A 655 -40.04 -18.68 -14.22
N ASN A 656 -39.73 -17.38 -14.31
CA ASN A 656 -39.93 -16.60 -15.53
C ASN A 656 -39.17 -17.18 -16.74
N SER A 657 -37.97 -17.70 -16.51
CA SER A 657 -37.13 -18.33 -17.54
C SER A 657 -37.53 -19.78 -17.85
N GLY A 658 -38.24 -20.45 -16.93
CA GLY A 658 -38.43 -21.90 -16.97
C GLY A 658 -37.22 -22.70 -16.46
N GLU A 659 -36.17 -22.01 -16.03
CA GLU A 659 -34.90 -22.56 -15.55
C GLU A 659 -34.69 -22.22 -14.07
N LEU A 660 -33.92 -23.05 -13.35
CA LEU A 660 -33.47 -22.75 -12.00
C LEU A 660 -32.13 -21.98 -12.06
N GLY A 661 -32.14 -20.74 -11.61
CA GLY A 661 -30.99 -19.83 -11.65
C GLY A 661 -29.94 -20.14 -10.59
N PHE A 662 -28.66 -20.05 -10.95
CA PHE A 662 -27.52 -20.09 -10.04
C PHE A 662 -26.48 -19.09 -10.54
N PRO A 663 -25.91 -18.21 -9.67
CA PRO A 663 -25.92 -18.28 -8.20
C PRO A 663 -27.09 -17.57 -7.49
N ASN A 664 -27.95 -16.83 -8.21
CA ASN A 664 -28.85 -15.88 -7.56
C ASN A 664 -29.96 -16.49 -6.68
N GLU A 665 -30.61 -17.57 -7.11
CA GLU A 665 -31.61 -18.24 -6.26
C GLU A 665 -30.95 -18.91 -5.04
N MET A 666 -29.71 -19.36 -5.18
CA MET A 666 -28.92 -19.86 -4.05
C MET A 666 -28.62 -18.75 -3.03
N THR A 667 -28.22 -17.56 -3.49
CA THR A 667 -28.02 -16.39 -2.62
C THR A 667 -29.30 -16.04 -1.85
N LYS A 668 -30.44 -15.90 -2.55
CA LYS A 668 -31.72 -15.59 -1.91
C LYS A 668 -32.13 -16.67 -0.91
N GLY A 669 -32.08 -17.94 -1.32
CA GLY A 669 -32.48 -19.07 -0.49
C GLY A 669 -31.61 -19.25 0.77
N CYS A 670 -30.29 -19.03 0.68
CA CYS A 670 -29.41 -19.07 1.85
C CYS A 670 -29.70 -17.93 2.85
N LEU A 671 -30.01 -16.73 2.36
CA LEU A 671 -30.42 -15.61 3.20
C LEU A 671 -31.75 -15.90 3.92
N GLU A 672 -32.73 -16.43 3.19
CA GLU A 672 -34.05 -16.81 3.75
C GLU A 672 -33.93 -17.95 4.77
N ALA A 673 -33.08 -18.93 4.52
CA ALA A 673 -32.82 -20.07 5.42
C ALA A 673 -31.94 -19.70 6.63
N GLY A 674 -31.41 -18.48 6.70
CA GLY A 674 -30.51 -18.05 7.77
C GLY A 674 -29.14 -18.74 7.77
N LEU A 675 -28.74 -19.34 6.63
CA LEU A 675 -27.43 -19.99 6.48
C LEU A 675 -26.31 -18.98 6.22
N GLY A 676 -26.65 -17.73 5.91
CA GLY A 676 -25.69 -16.65 5.65
C GLY A 676 -25.12 -16.69 4.23
N VAL A 677 -24.82 -15.51 3.71
CA VAL A 677 -24.17 -15.33 2.40
C VAL A 677 -23.07 -14.29 2.53
N GLU A 678 -21.91 -14.62 1.98
CA GLU A 678 -20.74 -13.75 1.99
C GLU A 678 -20.34 -13.37 0.57
N GLY A 679 -19.93 -12.10 0.40
CA GLY A 679 -19.36 -11.57 -0.83
C GLY A 679 -18.00 -10.98 -0.52
N ILE A 680 -16.96 -11.37 -1.25
CA ILE A 680 -15.57 -11.03 -0.94
C ILE A 680 -14.87 -10.47 -2.16
N ALA A 681 -14.54 -9.17 -2.11
CA ALA A 681 -13.95 -8.41 -3.21
C ALA A 681 -12.45 -8.70 -3.37
N ILE A 682 -12.11 -9.93 -3.74
CA ILE A 682 -10.75 -10.46 -3.73
C ILE A 682 -10.17 -10.74 -5.11
N ALA A 683 -11.03 -10.86 -6.12
CA ALA A 683 -10.61 -11.22 -7.46
C ALA A 683 -10.12 -10.01 -8.25
N ASP A 684 -9.14 -10.23 -9.12
CA ASP A 684 -8.71 -9.24 -10.09
C ASP A 684 -9.82 -9.05 -11.17
N PRO A 685 -9.99 -7.84 -11.74
CA PRO A 685 -11.10 -7.55 -12.65
C PRO A 685 -11.20 -8.49 -13.87
N GLU A 686 -10.06 -8.96 -14.38
CA GLU A 686 -9.98 -9.88 -15.51
C GLU A 686 -10.49 -11.30 -15.19
N GLU A 687 -10.54 -11.71 -13.92
CA GLU A 687 -11.03 -13.05 -13.53
C GLU A 687 -12.52 -13.26 -13.88
N VAL A 688 -13.27 -12.18 -14.08
CA VAL A 688 -14.68 -12.21 -14.52
C VAL A 688 -14.81 -12.63 -15.99
N VAL A 689 -13.74 -12.50 -16.79
CA VAL A 689 -13.79 -12.79 -18.22
C VAL A 689 -13.82 -14.31 -18.42
N GLY A 690 -14.93 -14.78 -18.98
CA GLY A 690 -15.12 -16.17 -19.38
C GLY A 690 -15.58 -16.28 -20.83
N LEU A 691 -15.48 -17.45 -21.41
CA LEU A 691 -15.83 -17.65 -22.82
C LEU A 691 -17.35 -17.48 -23.02
N LYS A 692 -17.74 -16.45 -23.79
CA LYS A 692 -19.14 -16.16 -24.16
C LYS A 692 -19.27 -15.86 -25.65
N THR A 693 -18.31 -15.14 -26.23
CA THR A 693 -18.20 -14.84 -27.66
C THR A 693 -16.77 -15.12 -28.15
N PRO A 694 -16.50 -15.18 -29.48
CA PRO A 694 -15.17 -15.49 -29.99
C PRO A 694 -14.12 -14.44 -29.63
N GLU A 695 -14.51 -13.18 -29.47
CA GLU A 695 -13.59 -12.10 -29.09
C GLU A 695 -12.95 -12.37 -27.71
N HIS A 696 -13.66 -13.08 -26.82
CA HIS A 696 -13.13 -13.44 -25.51
C HIS A 696 -11.97 -14.44 -25.59
N ILE A 697 -11.79 -15.18 -26.70
CA ILE A 697 -10.67 -16.14 -26.84
C ILE A 697 -9.35 -15.37 -26.78
N GLY A 698 -9.20 -14.34 -27.62
CA GLY A 698 -7.97 -13.53 -27.66
C GLY A 698 -7.76 -12.73 -26.38
N GLU A 699 -8.83 -12.23 -25.75
CA GLU A 699 -8.74 -11.54 -24.46
C GLU A 699 -8.25 -12.46 -23.35
N VAL A 700 -8.81 -13.68 -23.24
CA VAL A 700 -8.40 -14.66 -22.23
C VAL A 700 -6.97 -15.13 -22.47
N GLU A 701 -6.57 -15.41 -23.71
CA GLU A 701 -5.19 -15.80 -24.04
C GLU A 701 -4.17 -14.72 -23.69
N GLN A 702 -4.50 -13.44 -23.89
CA GLN A 702 -3.63 -12.33 -23.48
C GLN A 702 -3.37 -12.32 -21.97
N TRP A 703 -4.40 -12.59 -21.16
CA TRP A 703 -4.26 -12.64 -19.70
C TRP A 703 -3.52 -13.89 -19.23
N LEU A 704 -3.80 -15.05 -19.83
CA LEU A 704 -3.08 -16.30 -19.54
C LEU A 704 -1.58 -16.21 -19.84
N ASN A 705 -1.16 -15.33 -20.75
CA ASN A 705 0.26 -15.12 -21.09
C ASN A 705 0.96 -14.08 -20.19
N LYS A 706 0.20 -13.32 -19.38
CA LYS A 706 0.72 -12.27 -18.47
C LYS A 706 0.92 -12.76 -17.04
N GLY A 707 0.09 -13.71 -16.60
CA GLY A 707 0.24 -14.42 -15.32
C GLY A 707 1.18 -15.60 -15.48
#